data_AF-A0A836IUK9-F1
#
_entry.id   AF-A0A836IUK9-F1
#
_cell.length_a   1.000
_cell.length_b   1.000
_cell.length_c   1.000
_cell.angle_alpha   90.00
_cell.angle_beta   90.00
_cell.angle_gamma   90.00
#
_symmetry.space_group_name_H-M   'P 1'
#
loop_
_entity.id
_entity.type
_entity.pdbx_description
1 polymer ?
#
loop_
_entity_poly.entity_id
_entity_poly.type
_entity_poly.pdbx_seq_one_letter_code
_entity_poly.pdbx_strand_id
1 'polypeptide(L)'
;MLRSCRLSPFITSLANNAVPSLSLSPCPYGLIVRHLRVRHCSSPPLPQASSVSPSPLVLVTPARDVSDSRTHTAKQSHPATSPARMSIEDCRGFGEVKALFHELRLDIPILHHDEKATVEEVLVLLQEKLSITATGTKTLFLKSKKGELVMATALKSTPTDLKFIQTATNTKDLRFASNDVLQESLAVVQGCVTPFALINNLEKRNITLLLDSSLESSTNPLAFCLCRNDYTAVITLAQLKQFLDKIGYAYKLVDFGAAPADAAVTCGSAVPAAKAKKAPADAAAPKAKKAPADAAAPAPAQSGETKLGISVRREENFSAWYIDVITKAEMIEYYDVSGCYIIRPWAFYVWKCVQWFLGGKIEKLGVEDCYFPMFVSRSCLEREKDHIEGFAPEVAWVTRAGDAELEQPVAVRPTSETVMYPYYAKWIRSHRDLPVRLNMWNNVIRWEFSHPTPFIRTREFLWQEGHCAWAKAEDCAKEVLDILECYASVYEQLLAVPVVRGRKTEKEKFAGGYYTTTVETFIEAVGRGCQGATSHNLGQNFGKMFDIRFQDPENNEQTLIPWQNSWGLSTRVIGVMVMVHGDNRGMVMPPRVASTQVVIIPVGITRDTTEEARQELLASCRRLESELCEGGVRAKCDLRDNYSPGWRFNHWEVKGVPLRVELGPRELAERSLAIAVRHSGAKRSLAWDAETPAAVAALLEDVQAEMYARAKATMERHRVRVTEWAEFVPTLNRKCVILAPWCGAMECEDRVKKDSAEESKAAQAQETREDARAPSMGAKTLCIPFSQPEPAVGHTCICKSCRKPATTWVLFGRSY
;
A
#
# COMPACT_ATOMS: atom_id res chain seq x y z
N MET A 1 -29.49 -48.58 -40.75
CA MET A 1 -29.04 -47.58 -41.75
C MET A 1 -27.59 -47.23 -41.43
N LEU A 2 -26.71 -47.62 -42.37
CA LEU A 2 -25.35 -47.12 -42.71
C LEU A 2 -24.45 -46.58 -41.57
N ARG A 3 -23.44 -47.37 -41.14
CA ARG A 3 -21.99 -47.31 -41.50
C ARG A 3 -21.24 -46.27 -40.63
N SER A 4 -20.11 -46.53 -39.97
CA SER A 4 -18.97 -47.39 -40.31
C SER A 4 -18.03 -47.58 -39.09
N CYS A 5 -17.59 -48.82 -38.85
CA CYS A 5 -16.44 -49.21 -38.04
C CYS A 5 -15.09 -48.90 -38.71
N ARG A 6 -13.99 -48.86 -37.93
CA ARG A 6 -12.68 -49.56 -38.11
C ARG A 6 -11.66 -48.99 -37.09
N LEU A 7 -11.21 -49.78 -36.09
CA LEU A 7 -10.09 -50.77 -36.07
C LEU A 7 -8.70 -50.08 -36.13
N SER A 8 -7.91 -49.99 -35.04
CA SER A 8 -7.05 -50.98 -34.34
C SER A 8 -5.55 -50.84 -34.73
N PRO A 9 -4.58 -51.62 -34.21
CA PRO A 9 -3.68 -51.29 -33.10
C PRO A 9 -2.18 -51.39 -33.49
N PHE A 10 -1.24 -51.10 -32.58
CA PHE A 10 0.12 -51.67 -32.67
C PHE A 10 0.66 -52.05 -31.28
N ILE A 11 1.25 -53.25 -31.25
CA ILE A 11 1.58 -54.10 -30.11
C ILE A 11 3.10 -54.36 -30.12
N THR A 12 3.69 -54.30 -28.91
CA THR A 12 4.89 -54.99 -28.35
C THR A 12 6.23 -55.12 -29.08
N SER A 13 7.31 -55.03 -28.27
CA SER A 13 8.45 -55.97 -28.14
C SER A 13 9.61 -55.21 -27.46
N LEU A 14 10.45 -55.69 -26.51
CA LEU A 14 10.73 -56.97 -25.86
C LEU A 14 11.58 -56.70 -24.58
N ALA A 15 11.68 -57.72 -23.75
CA ALA A 15 12.28 -57.80 -22.41
C ALA A 15 13.81 -57.59 -22.30
N ASN A 16 14.30 -57.22 -21.10
CA ASN A 16 15.18 -58.10 -20.29
C ASN A 16 15.54 -57.55 -18.90
N ASN A 17 15.72 -58.49 -17.97
CA ASN A 17 16.00 -58.39 -16.53
C ASN A 17 17.27 -57.60 -16.14
N ALA A 18 17.25 -56.94 -14.98
CA ALA A 18 18.09 -57.25 -13.81
C ALA A 18 17.91 -56.22 -12.67
N VAL A 19 17.66 -56.73 -11.46
CA VAL A 19 17.75 -56.01 -10.18
C VAL A 19 19.21 -56.12 -9.67
N PRO A 20 19.73 -55.11 -8.95
CA PRO A 20 20.06 -55.35 -7.54
C PRO A 20 19.61 -54.23 -6.59
N SER A 21 19.31 -54.68 -5.38
CA SER A 21 18.86 -54.02 -4.15
C SER A 21 19.85 -53.03 -3.52
N LEU A 22 19.32 -52.02 -2.79
CA LEU A 22 19.78 -51.52 -1.47
C LEU A 22 18.73 -50.50 -0.94
N SER A 23 17.88 -50.91 0.01
CA SER A 23 17.96 -50.61 1.46
C SER A 23 17.38 -49.24 1.87
N LEU A 24 16.11 -49.23 2.28
CA LEU A 24 15.56 -48.24 3.21
C LEU A 24 14.82 -49.00 4.31
N SER A 25 15.24 -48.80 5.56
CA SER A 25 14.60 -49.31 6.77
C SER A 25 13.85 -48.19 7.52
N PRO A 26 12.84 -48.54 8.36
CA PRO A 26 11.66 -47.72 8.59
C PRO A 26 11.40 -47.36 10.07
N CYS A 27 10.49 -46.40 10.34
CA CYS A 27 9.64 -46.36 11.56
C CYS A 27 8.57 -45.22 11.51
N PRO A 28 7.52 -45.20 12.37
CA PRO A 28 6.25 -45.91 12.16
C PRO A 28 5.02 -44.99 12.34
N TYR A 29 3.82 -45.47 11.96
CA TYR A 29 2.57 -45.46 12.77
C TYR A 29 1.41 -45.94 11.88
N GLY A 30 0.89 -47.13 12.21
CA GLY A 30 -0.24 -47.75 11.54
C GLY A 30 -1.57 -47.32 12.14
N LEU A 31 -2.57 -47.14 11.28
CA LEU A 31 -3.97 -46.92 11.65
C LEU A 31 -4.82 -48.02 11.04
N ILE A 32 -5.56 -48.70 11.91
CA ILE A 32 -6.45 -49.83 11.64
C ILE A 32 -7.74 -49.30 11.00
N VAL A 33 -8.07 -49.76 9.80
CA VAL A 33 -9.37 -49.52 9.14
C VAL A 33 -10.30 -50.70 9.43
N ARG A 34 -11.43 -50.43 10.11
CA ARG A 34 -12.57 -51.37 10.21
C ARG A 34 -13.69 -50.91 9.29
N HIS A 35 -14.07 -51.78 8.36
CA HIS A 35 -15.31 -51.70 7.59
C HIS A 35 -16.53 -51.91 8.49
N LEU A 36 -17.59 -51.10 8.31
CA LEU A 36 -18.97 -51.55 8.53
C LEU A 36 -20.01 -50.73 7.75
N ARG A 37 -20.74 -51.50 6.93
CA ARG A 37 -21.98 -51.34 6.16
C ARG A 37 -22.88 -50.11 6.40
N VAL A 38 -23.25 -49.48 5.30
CA VAL A 38 -24.41 -48.59 5.12
C VAL A 38 -25.69 -49.43 5.05
N ARG A 39 -26.71 -49.07 5.84
CA ARG A 39 -28.12 -49.50 5.65
C ARG A 39 -28.94 -48.27 5.26
N HIS A 40 -29.66 -48.38 4.15
CA HIS A 40 -30.78 -47.51 3.80
C HIS A 40 -31.95 -47.77 4.76
N CYS A 41 -32.51 -46.72 5.35
CA CYS A 41 -33.85 -46.74 5.92
C CYS A 41 -34.58 -45.42 5.65
N SER A 42 -35.83 -45.60 5.29
CA SER A 42 -36.79 -44.70 4.68
C SER A 42 -37.39 -43.69 5.65
N SER A 43 -37.76 -42.51 5.13
CA SER A 43 -38.49 -41.44 5.81
C SER A 43 -39.93 -41.83 6.17
N PRO A 44 -40.47 -41.33 7.31
CA PRO A 44 -41.91 -41.15 7.51
C PRO A 44 -42.31 -39.66 7.62
N PRO A 45 -43.60 -39.32 7.46
CA PRO A 45 -44.07 -37.98 7.08
C PRO A 45 -44.34 -37.04 8.27
N LEU A 46 -44.31 -35.74 7.97
CA LEU A 46 -44.72 -34.60 8.80
C LEU A 46 -46.24 -34.61 9.09
N PRO A 47 -46.68 -34.16 10.27
CA PRO A 47 -48.02 -33.63 10.47
C PRO A 47 -48.05 -32.10 10.43
N GLN A 48 -49.10 -31.57 9.79
CA GLN A 48 -49.52 -30.17 9.78
C GLN A 48 -50.26 -29.76 11.08
N ALA A 49 -50.31 -28.43 11.31
CA ALA A 49 -51.16 -27.62 12.20
C ALA A 49 -50.29 -26.80 13.17
N SER A 50 -50.54 -25.52 13.48
CA SER A 50 -51.65 -24.61 13.19
C SER A 50 -51.20 -23.18 13.48
N SER A 51 -51.80 -22.24 12.76
CA SER A 51 -51.68 -20.79 12.92
C SER A 51 -52.27 -20.30 14.24
N VAL A 52 -51.52 -19.50 15.01
CA VAL A 52 -52.05 -18.62 16.05
C VAL A 52 -51.33 -17.27 15.98
N SER A 53 -52.09 -16.22 15.71
CA SER A 53 -51.72 -14.81 15.83
C SER A 53 -51.80 -14.35 17.30
N PRO A 54 -51.08 -13.28 17.65
CA PRO A 54 -51.76 -12.22 18.41
C PRO A 54 -51.44 -10.80 17.93
N SER A 55 -52.44 -9.95 18.09
CA SER A 55 -52.56 -8.52 17.80
C SER A 55 -51.69 -7.62 18.70
N PRO A 56 -51.58 -6.30 18.38
CA PRO A 56 -50.44 -5.47 18.76
C PRO A 56 -50.63 -4.74 20.10
N LEU A 57 -49.52 -4.45 20.77
CA LEU A 57 -49.46 -3.58 21.95
C LEU A 57 -49.03 -2.17 21.57
N VAL A 58 -49.76 -1.24 22.18
CA VAL A 58 -49.84 0.21 21.99
C VAL A 58 -48.55 0.92 22.41
N LEU A 59 -48.08 1.83 21.55
CA LEU A 59 -46.96 2.75 21.81
C LEU A 59 -47.51 4.05 22.42
N VAL A 60 -47.11 4.33 23.66
CA VAL A 60 -47.35 5.60 24.35
C VAL A 60 -46.22 6.56 23.97
N THR A 61 -46.59 7.72 23.44
CA THR A 61 -45.72 8.89 23.29
C THR A 61 -46.00 9.88 24.42
N PRO A 62 -45.02 10.71 24.80
CA PRO A 62 -45.35 12.05 25.25
C PRO A 62 -44.58 13.14 24.50
N ALA A 63 -45.40 14.02 23.93
CA ALA A 63 -45.37 15.49 24.04
C ALA A 63 -44.04 16.25 23.90
N ARG A 64 -44.02 17.07 22.84
CA ARG A 64 -43.31 18.34 22.74
C ARG A 64 -43.90 19.35 23.71
N ASP A 65 -43.05 20.16 24.34
CA ASP A 65 -43.45 21.45 24.91
C ASP A 65 -42.54 22.56 24.40
N VAL A 66 -43.18 23.72 24.20
CA VAL A 66 -42.69 24.92 23.53
C VAL A 66 -42.44 26.02 24.57
N SER A 67 -41.49 26.89 24.23
CA SER A 67 -41.26 28.26 24.73
C SER A 67 -40.82 28.45 26.18
N ASP A 68 -39.66 29.11 26.37
CA ASP A 68 -39.74 30.50 26.81
C ASP A 68 -38.48 31.32 26.46
N SER A 69 -38.70 32.58 26.11
CA SER A 69 -37.71 33.56 25.67
C SER A 69 -37.35 34.52 26.80
N ARG A 70 -36.06 34.74 27.09
CA ARG A 70 -35.59 35.97 27.75
C ARG A 70 -34.23 36.42 27.22
N THR A 71 -34.22 37.67 26.80
CA THR A 71 -33.09 38.47 26.31
C THR A 71 -32.25 39.00 27.46
N HIS A 72 -30.92 38.98 27.32
CA HIS A 72 -30.02 39.94 27.96
C HIS A 72 -28.82 40.21 27.05
N THR A 73 -28.59 41.50 26.80
CA THR A 73 -27.55 42.10 25.98
C THR A 73 -26.23 42.27 26.76
N ALA A 74 -25.09 41.86 26.18
CA ALA A 74 -23.79 42.47 26.48
C ALA A 74 -22.68 42.06 25.47
N LYS A 75 -22.26 43.05 24.68
CA LYS A 75 -20.92 43.31 24.11
C LYS A 75 -20.00 42.10 23.82
N GLN A 76 -19.88 41.74 22.54
CA GLN A 76 -18.74 40.99 22.01
C GLN A 76 -17.75 41.91 21.28
N SER A 77 -16.52 41.89 21.75
CA SER A 77 -15.30 42.35 21.08
C SER A 77 -14.96 41.41 19.93
N HIS A 78 -14.62 41.96 18.76
CA HIS A 78 -14.14 41.20 17.59
C HIS A 78 -12.85 40.42 17.89
N PRO A 79 -12.81 39.10 17.64
CA PRO A 79 -11.58 38.36 17.40
C PRO A 79 -11.32 38.23 15.89
N ALA A 80 -10.06 38.44 15.50
CA ALA A 80 -9.58 38.22 14.13
C ALA A 80 -9.83 36.77 13.69
N THR A 81 -10.58 36.60 12.61
CA THR A 81 -10.93 35.32 11.99
C THR A 81 -9.73 34.75 11.21
N SER A 82 -9.32 33.54 11.57
CA SER A 82 -8.57 32.63 10.70
C SER A 82 -9.46 32.25 9.50
N PRO A 83 -8.95 32.13 8.25
CA PRO A 83 -9.81 31.96 7.08
C PRO A 83 -10.57 30.63 7.13
N ALA A 84 -11.88 30.71 6.94
CA ALA A 84 -12.75 29.55 6.80
C ALA A 84 -12.30 28.70 5.60
N ARG A 85 -12.41 27.37 5.71
CA ARG A 85 -12.06 26.43 4.65
C ARG A 85 -13.13 26.54 3.54
N MET A 86 -12.74 27.14 2.42
CA MET A 86 -13.58 27.37 1.24
C MET A 86 -14.26 26.07 0.75
N SER A 87 -15.60 26.07 0.61
CA SER A 87 -16.39 25.00 -0.01
C SER A 87 -16.70 25.28 -1.49
N ILE A 88 -17.45 24.39 -2.17
CA ILE A 88 -17.91 24.64 -3.54
C ILE A 88 -18.82 25.87 -3.62
N GLU A 89 -19.60 26.13 -2.56
CA GLU A 89 -20.49 27.28 -2.47
C GLU A 89 -19.73 28.60 -2.49
N ASP A 90 -18.49 28.58 -2.00
CA ASP A 90 -17.60 29.74 -1.94
C ASP A 90 -16.84 29.97 -3.27
N CYS A 91 -16.91 29.05 -4.24
CA CYS A 91 -16.28 29.21 -5.56
C CYS A 91 -16.88 30.40 -6.31
N ARG A 92 -15.99 31.24 -6.86
CA ARG A 92 -16.35 32.45 -7.62
C ARG A 92 -16.19 32.23 -9.12
N GLY A 93 -16.85 33.06 -9.95
CA GLY A 93 -16.71 33.03 -11.40
C GLY A 93 -17.88 32.37 -12.14
N PHE A 94 -18.74 31.57 -11.47
CA PHE A 94 -19.88 30.93 -12.14
C PHE A 94 -20.87 31.95 -12.74
N GLY A 95 -21.24 32.97 -11.96
CA GLY A 95 -22.18 34.00 -12.41
C GLY A 95 -21.59 34.88 -13.50
N GLU A 96 -20.32 35.27 -13.34
CA GLU A 96 -19.57 36.11 -14.27
C GLU A 96 -19.38 35.42 -15.62
N VAL A 97 -19.09 34.11 -15.62
CA VAL A 97 -18.96 33.32 -16.86
C VAL A 97 -20.31 33.23 -17.58
N LYS A 98 -21.42 33.01 -16.88
CA LYS A 98 -22.76 33.00 -17.48
C LYS A 98 -23.14 34.37 -18.06
N ALA A 99 -22.82 35.45 -17.36
CA ALA A 99 -23.05 36.81 -17.85
C ALA A 99 -22.25 37.07 -19.15
N LEU A 100 -20.99 36.60 -19.21
CA LEU A 100 -20.16 36.73 -20.39
C LEU A 100 -20.67 35.89 -21.57
N PHE A 101 -21.17 34.67 -21.32
CA PHE A 101 -21.82 33.88 -22.37
C PHE A 101 -23.02 34.62 -22.97
N HIS A 102 -23.85 35.25 -22.14
CA HIS A 102 -24.96 36.06 -22.61
C HIS A 102 -24.49 37.30 -23.39
N GLU A 103 -23.46 38.01 -22.91
CA GLU A 103 -22.89 39.18 -23.61
C GLU A 103 -22.32 38.80 -24.99
N LEU A 104 -21.65 37.65 -25.08
CA LEU A 104 -21.12 37.09 -26.33
C LEU A 104 -22.20 36.45 -27.22
N ARG A 105 -23.47 36.45 -26.77
CA ARG A 105 -24.60 35.80 -27.45
C ARG A 105 -24.34 34.31 -27.73
N LEU A 106 -23.66 33.65 -26.81
CA LEU A 106 -23.40 32.21 -26.84
C LEU A 106 -24.52 31.48 -26.11
N ASP A 107 -25.33 30.73 -26.85
CA ASP A 107 -26.32 29.82 -26.26
C ASP A 107 -25.63 28.51 -25.86
N ILE A 108 -25.15 28.46 -24.61
CA ILE A 108 -24.38 27.33 -24.06
C ILE A 108 -25.29 26.46 -23.19
N PRO A 109 -25.53 25.18 -23.54
CA PRO A 109 -26.21 24.24 -22.66
C PRO A 109 -25.45 24.05 -21.35
N ILE A 110 -26.13 24.26 -20.21
CA ILE A 110 -25.58 24.08 -18.87
C ILE A 110 -26.45 23.10 -18.09
N LEU A 111 -25.85 22.02 -17.61
CA LEU A 111 -26.49 21.03 -16.74
C LEU A 111 -26.09 21.26 -15.29
N HIS A 112 -27.08 21.38 -14.40
CA HIS A 112 -26.89 21.28 -12.96
C HIS A 112 -27.04 19.82 -12.52
N HIS A 113 -26.10 19.34 -11.71
CA HIS A 113 -26.09 18.00 -11.15
C HIS A 113 -25.40 17.99 -9.79
N ASP A 114 -25.71 17.00 -8.94
CA ASP A 114 -24.96 16.81 -7.69
C ASP A 114 -23.47 16.63 -8.00
N GLU A 115 -22.60 16.94 -7.04
CA GLU A 115 -21.16 16.74 -7.18
C GLU A 115 -20.86 15.30 -7.66
N LYS A 116 -20.29 15.18 -8.86
CA LYS A 116 -19.88 13.91 -9.46
C LYS A 116 -18.37 13.75 -9.42
N ALA A 117 -17.93 12.51 -9.23
CA ALA A 117 -16.52 12.21 -8.98
C ALA A 117 -15.73 12.02 -10.28
N THR A 118 -16.40 11.76 -11.41
CA THR A 118 -15.77 11.41 -12.69
C THR A 118 -16.37 12.16 -13.86
N VAL A 119 -15.57 12.34 -14.93
CA VAL A 119 -16.01 12.98 -16.17
C VAL A 119 -17.03 12.08 -16.89
N GLU A 120 -16.86 10.78 -16.77
CA GLU A 120 -17.68 9.73 -17.36
C GLU A 120 -19.12 9.77 -16.81
N GLU A 121 -19.32 9.97 -15.51
CA GLU A 121 -20.64 10.19 -14.89
C GLU A 121 -21.36 11.40 -15.48
N VAL A 122 -20.62 12.50 -15.69
CA VAL A 122 -21.18 13.73 -16.26
C VAL A 122 -21.58 13.54 -17.72
N LEU A 123 -20.80 12.80 -18.51
CA LEU A 123 -21.13 12.50 -19.91
C LEU A 123 -22.42 11.68 -20.04
N VAL A 124 -22.62 10.69 -19.16
CA VAL A 124 -23.87 9.92 -19.09
C VAL A 124 -25.05 10.84 -18.79
N LEU A 125 -24.91 11.73 -17.81
CA LEU A 125 -25.98 12.68 -17.46
C LEU A 125 -26.31 13.67 -18.57
N LEU A 126 -25.30 14.14 -19.32
CA LEU A 126 -25.53 15.01 -20.48
C LEU A 126 -26.33 14.27 -21.58
N GLN A 127 -26.03 12.99 -21.79
CA GLN A 127 -26.78 12.16 -22.73
C GLN A 127 -28.21 11.88 -22.23
N GLU A 128 -28.40 11.53 -20.97
CA GLU A 128 -29.70 11.17 -20.41
C GLU A 128 -30.63 12.38 -20.22
N LYS A 129 -30.10 13.50 -19.72
CA LYS A 129 -30.90 14.67 -19.33
C LYS A 129 -31.03 15.72 -20.41
N LEU A 130 -30.03 15.85 -21.28
CA LEU A 130 -30.03 16.85 -22.36
C LEU A 130 -30.02 16.22 -23.76
N SER A 131 -29.91 14.89 -23.89
CA SER A 131 -29.73 14.21 -25.19
C SER A 131 -28.51 14.72 -25.98
N ILE A 132 -27.46 15.13 -25.27
CA ILE A 132 -26.23 15.67 -25.88
C ILE A 132 -25.07 14.69 -25.68
N THR A 133 -24.53 14.17 -26.79
CA THR A 133 -23.26 13.45 -26.80
C THR A 133 -22.10 14.44 -26.75
N ALA A 134 -21.39 14.52 -25.64
CA ALA A 134 -20.22 15.40 -25.45
C ALA A 134 -18.93 14.60 -25.24
N THR A 135 -17.78 15.26 -25.42
CA THR A 135 -16.46 14.69 -25.08
C THR A 135 -15.94 15.32 -23.79
N GLY A 136 -15.48 14.47 -22.89
CA GLY A 136 -14.93 14.89 -21.60
C GLY A 136 -13.60 15.60 -21.73
N THR A 137 -13.38 16.62 -20.90
CA THR A 137 -12.11 17.35 -20.83
C THR A 137 -11.46 17.20 -19.45
N LYS A 138 -10.15 17.47 -19.38
CA LYS A 138 -9.42 17.59 -18.12
C LYS A 138 -8.57 18.84 -18.15
N THR A 139 -8.44 19.49 -16.99
CA THR A 139 -7.59 20.67 -16.81
C THR A 139 -6.65 20.45 -15.62
N LEU A 140 -5.35 20.58 -15.88
CA LEU A 140 -4.30 20.50 -14.87
C LEU A 140 -3.89 21.92 -14.48
N PHE A 141 -3.73 22.19 -13.18
CA PHE A 141 -3.15 23.44 -12.69
C PHE A 141 -1.86 23.15 -11.93
N LEU A 142 -0.77 23.71 -12.43
CA LEU A 142 0.59 23.36 -12.06
C LEU A 142 1.34 24.61 -11.58
N LYS A 143 2.29 24.40 -10.68
CA LYS A 143 3.18 25.41 -10.14
C LYS A 143 4.64 24.95 -10.21
N SER A 144 5.53 25.81 -10.70
CA SER A 144 6.98 25.55 -10.70
C SER A 144 7.60 25.78 -9.33
N LYS A 145 8.84 25.32 -9.12
CA LYS A 145 9.61 25.64 -7.90
C LYS A 145 9.82 27.16 -7.75
N LYS A 146 9.91 27.90 -8.86
CA LYS A 146 10.07 29.36 -8.90
C LYS A 146 8.75 30.12 -8.75
N GLY A 147 7.63 29.42 -8.67
CA GLY A 147 6.30 30.01 -8.47
C GLY A 147 5.54 30.33 -9.76
N GLU A 148 6.05 29.95 -10.93
CA GLU A 148 5.35 30.10 -12.21
C GLU A 148 4.12 29.20 -12.25
N LEU A 149 2.99 29.71 -12.77
CA LEU A 149 1.73 29.00 -12.83
C LEU A 149 1.41 28.58 -14.26
N VAL A 150 1.03 27.32 -14.46
CA VAL A 150 0.69 26.75 -15.76
C VAL A 150 -0.66 26.04 -15.67
N MET A 151 -1.57 26.36 -16.57
CA MET A 151 -2.83 25.66 -16.76
C MET A 151 -2.78 24.89 -18.09
N ALA A 152 -3.03 23.58 -18.07
CA ALA A 152 -3.03 22.75 -19.28
C ALA A 152 -4.36 22.02 -19.42
N THR A 153 -5.05 22.24 -20.53
CA THR A 153 -6.37 21.65 -20.82
C THR A 153 -6.29 20.75 -22.04
N ALA A 154 -6.84 19.53 -21.91
CA ALA A 154 -6.85 18.53 -22.97
C ALA A 154 -8.14 17.69 -22.92
N LEU A 155 -8.37 16.86 -23.94
CA LEU A 155 -9.40 15.82 -23.85
C LEU A 155 -9.04 14.87 -22.70
N LYS A 156 -10.07 14.31 -22.05
CA LYS A 156 -9.92 13.36 -20.94
C LYS A 156 -9.00 12.18 -21.33
N SER A 157 -9.13 11.71 -22.57
CA SER A 157 -8.37 10.61 -23.17
C SER A 157 -6.93 10.96 -23.57
N THR A 158 -6.60 12.22 -23.84
CA THR A 158 -5.25 12.58 -24.31
C THR A 158 -4.22 12.41 -23.20
N PRO A 159 -3.12 11.65 -23.38
CA PRO A 159 -2.01 11.63 -22.45
C PRO A 159 -1.41 13.04 -22.27
N THR A 160 -1.20 13.49 -21.04
CA THR A 160 -0.69 14.85 -20.75
C THR A 160 0.57 14.75 -19.89
N ASP A 161 1.71 14.54 -20.55
CA ASP A 161 3.01 14.35 -19.89
C ASP A 161 3.57 15.65 -19.32
N LEU A 162 4.02 15.62 -18.05
CA LEU A 162 4.54 16.81 -17.37
C LEU A 162 5.86 17.30 -17.97
N LYS A 163 6.74 16.43 -18.50
CA LYS A 163 8.00 16.86 -19.15
C LYS A 163 7.72 17.56 -20.46
N PHE A 164 6.72 17.12 -21.21
CA PHE A 164 6.26 17.84 -22.39
C PHE A 164 5.75 19.24 -22.02
N ILE A 165 4.89 19.36 -21.00
CA ILE A 165 4.39 20.67 -20.52
C ILE A 165 5.56 21.57 -20.06
N GLN A 166 6.53 21.00 -19.33
CA GLN A 166 7.75 21.71 -18.90
C GLN A 166 8.54 22.25 -20.11
N THR A 167 8.64 21.46 -21.18
CA THR A 167 9.33 21.85 -22.42
C THR A 167 8.55 22.94 -23.16
N ALA A 168 7.24 22.76 -23.35
CA ALA A 168 6.36 23.70 -24.05
C ALA A 168 6.25 25.07 -23.35
N THR A 169 6.42 25.10 -22.03
CA THR A 169 6.39 26.32 -21.21
C THR A 169 7.77 26.85 -20.85
N ASN A 170 8.85 26.14 -21.21
CA ASN A 170 10.20 26.41 -20.73
C ASN A 170 10.28 26.55 -19.19
N THR A 171 9.44 25.79 -18.47
CA THR A 171 9.30 25.85 -17.02
C THR A 171 9.77 24.54 -16.41
N LYS A 172 10.72 24.59 -15.47
CA LYS A 172 11.26 23.38 -14.81
C LYS A 172 10.51 23.09 -13.51
N ASP A 173 10.55 21.83 -13.07
CA ASP A 173 10.00 21.40 -11.77
C ASP A 173 8.50 21.68 -11.57
N LEU A 174 7.71 21.55 -12.63
CA LEU A 174 6.24 21.63 -12.53
C LEU A 174 5.67 20.50 -11.67
N ARG A 175 4.77 20.86 -10.77
CA ARG A 175 3.97 19.97 -9.91
C ARG A 175 2.56 20.53 -9.77
N PHE A 176 1.58 19.73 -9.34
CA PHE A 176 0.24 20.22 -9.05
C PHE A 176 0.26 21.35 -8.00
N ALA A 177 -0.51 22.40 -8.27
CA ALA A 177 -0.69 23.51 -7.34
C ALA A 177 -1.45 23.05 -6.08
N SER A 178 -1.13 23.63 -4.92
CA SER A 178 -1.87 23.36 -3.68
C SER A 178 -3.24 24.04 -3.69
N ASN A 179 -4.13 23.61 -2.78
CA ASN A 179 -5.45 24.23 -2.61
C ASN A 179 -5.35 25.73 -2.35
N ASP A 180 -4.39 26.18 -1.52
CA ASP A 180 -4.21 27.60 -1.25
C ASP A 180 -3.89 28.39 -2.53
N VAL A 181 -3.09 27.82 -3.44
CA VAL A 181 -2.75 28.45 -4.72
C VAL A 181 -3.96 28.47 -5.66
N LEU A 182 -4.80 27.44 -5.64
CA LEU A 182 -6.06 27.42 -6.39
C LEU A 182 -7.03 28.49 -5.89
N GLN A 183 -7.19 28.61 -4.57
CA GLN A 183 -8.06 29.61 -3.96
C GLN A 183 -7.54 31.03 -4.22
N GLU A 184 -6.23 31.26 -4.10
CA GLU A 184 -5.63 32.58 -4.31
C GLU A 184 -5.59 32.99 -5.79
N SER A 185 -5.36 32.05 -6.71
CA SER A 185 -5.11 32.36 -8.13
C SER A 185 -6.37 32.26 -8.98
N LEU A 186 -7.30 31.37 -8.62
CA LEU A 186 -8.48 31.04 -9.41
C LEU A 186 -9.78 31.15 -8.61
N ALA A 187 -9.74 31.39 -7.28
CA ALA A 187 -10.92 31.43 -6.41
C ALA A 187 -11.86 30.21 -6.56
N VAL A 188 -11.25 29.03 -6.73
CA VAL A 188 -11.95 27.74 -6.81
C VAL A 188 -11.29 26.68 -5.92
N VAL A 189 -12.04 25.62 -5.60
CA VAL A 189 -11.52 24.44 -4.89
C VAL A 189 -11.05 23.34 -5.86
N GLN A 190 -10.37 22.32 -5.33
CA GLN A 190 -9.96 21.15 -6.10
C GLN A 190 -11.20 20.46 -6.72
N GLY A 191 -11.09 20.06 -7.99
CA GLY A 191 -12.21 19.53 -8.79
C GLY A 191 -12.96 20.57 -9.61
N CYS A 192 -12.83 21.86 -9.27
CA CYS A 192 -13.47 22.98 -9.99
C CYS A 192 -12.54 23.70 -10.97
N VAL A 193 -11.38 23.12 -11.28
CA VAL A 193 -10.36 23.74 -12.14
C VAL A 193 -10.79 23.67 -13.60
N THR A 194 -10.90 24.84 -14.23
CA THR A 194 -11.36 25.00 -15.62
C THR A 194 -10.76 26.27 -16.23
N PRO A 195 -10.59 26.37 -17.56
CA PRO A 195 -10.18 27.60 -18.22
C PRO A 195 -11.09 28.80 -17.88
N PHE A 196 -12.37 28.56 -17.58
CA PHE A 196 -13.30 29.62 -17.19
C PHE A 196 -12.92 30.32 -15.88
N ALA A 197 -12.20 29.63 -14.98
CA ALA A 197 -11.76 30.19 -13.70
C ALA A 197 -10.69 31.29 -13.87
N LEU A 198 -10.14 31.48 -15.07
CA LEU A 198 -9.24 32.58 -15.39
C LEU A 198 -9.92 33.96 -15.29
N ILE A 199 -11.26 34.02 -15.30
CA ILE A 199 -12.01 35.25 -15.00
C ILE A 199 -11.71 35.80 -13.60
N ASN A 200 -11.25 34.95 -12.68
CA ASN A 200 -10.84 35.33 -11.33
C ASN A 200 -9.36 35.76 -11.25
N ASN A 201 -8.61 35.71 -12.36
CA ASN A 201 -7.18 36.01 -12.42
C ASN A 201 -6.84 37.21 -13.33
N LEU A 202 -7.83 38.02 -13.72
CA LEU A 202 -7.65 39.07 -14.73
C LEU A 202 -6.74 40.23 -14.30
N GLU A 203 -6.53 40.41 -12.99
CA GLU A 203 -5.60 41.42 -12.45
C GLU A 203 -4.14 40.96 -12.53
N LYS A 204 -3.87 39.69 -12.20
CA LYS A 204 -2.50 39.13 -12.14
C LYS A 204 -2.01 38.63 -13.49
N ARG A 205 -2.88 38.01 -14.29
CA ARG A 205 -2.60 37.40 -15.62
C ARG A 205 -1.28 36.61 -15.67
N ASN A 206 -0.97 35.89 -14.60
CA ASN A 206 0.31 35.25 -14.40
C ASN A 206 0.29 33.73 -14.65
N ILE A 207 -0.76 33.22 -15.31
CA ILE A 207 -0.94 31.80 -15.62
C ILE A 207 -0.63 31.58 -17.10
N THR A 208 0.26 30.65 -17.42
CA THR A 208 0.46 30.21 -18.81
C THR A 208 -0.59 29.17 -19.16
N LEU A 209 -1.51 29.49 -20.09
CA LEU A 209 -2.54 28.56 -20.56
C LEU A 209 -2.07 27.78 -21.79
N LEU A 210 -2.11 26.44 -21.70
CA LEU A 210 -1.93 25.51 -22.81
C LEU A 210 -3.27 24.84 -23.14
N LEU A 211 -3.64 24.85 -24.42
CA LEU A 211 -4.78 24.10 -24.94
C LEU A 211 -4.28 23.02 -25.88
N ASP A 212 -4.77 21.79 -25.71
CA ASP A 212 -4.44 20.69 -26.60
C ASP A 212 -5.04 20.89 -28.00
N SER A 213 -4.27 20.62 -29.05
CA SER A 213 -4.74 20.69 -30.44
C SER A 213 -5.87 19.70 -30.71
N SER A 214 -5.90 18.56 -30.00
CA SER A 214 -6.96 17.57 -30.15
C SER A 214 -8.36 18.09 -29.79
N LEU A 215 -8.46 19.14 -28.97
CA LEU A 215 -9.71 19.83 -28.65
C LEU A 215 -10.37 20.44 -29.90
N GLU A 216 -9.56 20.81 -30.90
CA GLU A 216 -10.03 21.37 -32.17
C GLU A 216 -10.54 20.29 -33.11
N SER A 217 -9.96 19.10 -33.03
CA SER A 217 -10.34 17.94 -33.84
C SER A 217 -11.51 17.13 -33.28
N SER A 218 -12.06 17.50 -32.12
CA SER A 218 -13.19 16.82 -31.48
C SER A 218 -14.45 16.94 -32.32
N THR A 219 -15.04 15.81 -32.72
CA THR A 219 -16.30 15.77 -33.49
C THR A 219 -17.55 16.04 -32.63
N ASN A 220 -17.43 15.89 -31.31
CA ASN A 220 -18.49 16.18 -30.35
C ASN A 220 -18.14 17.45 -29.55
N PRO A 221 -19.15 18.21 -29.07
CA PRO A 221 -18.90 19.36 -28.20
C PRO A 221 -18.24 18.93 -26.89
N LEU A 222 -17.53 19.86 -26.24
CA LEU A 222 -16.68 19.60 -25.08
C LEU A 222 -17.41 19.88 -23.78
N ALA A 223 -17.28 18.99 -22.81
CA ALA A 223 -17.83 19.17 -21.46
C ALA A 223 -16.80 19.81 -20.53
N PHE A 224 -17.16 20.93 -19.90
CA PHE A 224 -16.34 21.66 -18.93
C PHE A 224 -17.15 22.01 -17.68
N CYS A 225 -16.55 21.90 -16.49
CA CYS A 225 -17.14 22.50 -15.30
C CYS A 225 -17.07 24.05 -15.36
N LEU A 226 -18.00 24.74 -14.71
CA LEU A 226 -18.13 26.21 -14.73
C LEU A 226 -17.67 26.86 -13.42
N CYS A 227 -16.40 26.74 -13.08
CA CYS A 227 -15.81 27.19 -11.80
C CYS A 227 -16.39 26.49 -10.56
N ARG A 228 -17.42 25.65 -10.75
CA ARG A 228 -18.01 24.73 -9.79
C ARG A 228 -18.27 23.40 -10.49
N ASN A 229 -18.06 22.29 -9.78
CA ASN A 229 -18.22 20.93 -10.33
C ASN A 229 -19.64 20.34 -10.20
N ASP A 230 -20.60 21.12 -9.70
CA ASP A 230 -22.05 20.85 -9.76
C ASP A 230 -22.71 21.44 -11.03
N TYR A 231 -21.96 22.18 -11.85
CA TYR A 231 -22.42 22.71 -13.14
C TYR A 231 -21.46 22.34 -14.28
N THR A 232 -22.02 21.76 -15.33
CA THR A 232 -21.28 21.43 -16.56
C THR A 232 -21.84 22.18 -17.76
N ALA A 233 -20.98 22.90 -18.48
CA ALA A 233 -21.27 23.52 -19.76
C ALA A 233 -20.81 22.63 -20.92
N VAL A 234 -21.60 22.63 -21.99
CA VAL A 234 -21.27 21.95 -23.25
C VAL A 234 -20.96 22.98 -24.33
N ILE A 235 -19.72 23.00 -24.79
CA ILE A 235 -19.15 24.12 -25.54
C ILE A 235 -18.18 23.63 -26.63
N THR A 236 -18.05 24.35 -27.74
CA THR A 236 -17.04 24.09 -28.78
C THR A 236 -15.72 24.82 -28.47
N LEU A 237 -14.59 24.33 -29.00
CA LEU A 237 -13.32 25.05 -28.82
C LEU A 237 -13.38 26.50 -29.34
N ALA A 238 -14.11 26.76 -30.43
CA ALA A 238 -14.28 28.11 -30.97
C ALA A 238 -14.98 29.05 -29.98
N GLN A 239 -15.99 28.57 -29.27
CA GLN A 239 -16.68 29.33 -28.23
C GLN A 239 -15.78 29.55 -27.00
N LEU A 240 -14.95 28.56 -26.63
CA LEU A 240 -13.96 28.73 -25.57
C LEU A 240 -12.92 29.80 -25.94
N LYS A 241 -12.46 29.82 -27.20
CA LYS A 241 -11.55 30.86 -27.72
C LYS A 241 -12.20 32.25 -27.63
N GLN A 242 -13.47 32.39 -28.04
CA GLN A 242 -14.20 33.66 -27.90
C GLN A 242 -14.31 34.14 -26.44
N PHE A 243 -14.54 33.22 -25.50
CA PHE A 243 -14.52 33.54 -24.08
C PHE A 243 -13.13 34.06 -23.64
N LEU A 244 -12.05 33.33 -23.99
CA LEU A 244 -10.68 33.70 -23.63
C LEU A 244 -10.26 35.05 -24.24
N ASP A 245 -10.64 35.31 -25.49
CA ASP A 245 -10.40 36.58 -26.18
C ASP A 245 -11.14 37.73 -25.49
N LYS A 246 -12.40 37.51 -25.10
CA LYS A 246 -13.22 38.50 -24.40
C LYS A 246 -12.65 38.89 -23.03
N ILE A 247 -12.09 37.93 -22.29
CA ILE A 247 -11.41 38.21 -21.03
C ILE A 247 -9.94 38.63 -21.22
N GLY A 248 -9.44 38.61 -22.46
CA GLY A 248 -8.07 39.01 -22.84
C GLY A 248 -6.97 38.05 -22.39
N TYR A 249 -7.25 36.75 -22.28
CA TYR A 249 -6.29 35.75 -21.80
C TYR A 249 -5.65 34.98 -22.96
N ALA A 250 -4.33 35.14 -23.13
CA ALA A 250 -3.59 34.43 -24.17
C ALA A 250 -3.42 32.94 -23.85
N TYR A 251 -3.40 32.11 -24.89
CA TYR A 251 -3.16 30.67 -24.77
C TYR A 251 -2.20 30.18 -25.86
N LYS A 252 -1.57 29.02 -25.62
CA LYS A 252 -0.73 28.31 -26.61
C LYS A 252 -1.41 26.99 -26.99
N LEU A 253 -1.57 26.75 -28.28
CA LEU A 253 -1.96 25.42 -28.78
C LEU A 253 -0.74 24.50 -28.82
N VAL A 254 -0.89 23.31 -28.27
CA VAL A 254 0.15 22.27 -28.22
C VAL A 254 -0.47 20.92 -28.52
N ASP A 255 0.28 20.01 -29.16
CA ASP A 255 -0.18 18.64 -29.38
C ASP A 255 0.37 17.74 -28.26
N PHE A 256 -0.46 17.40 -27.29
CA PHE A 256 -0.03 16.51 -26.20
C PHE A 256 0.06 15.03 -26.65
N GLY A 257 -0.56 14.66 -27.78
CA GLY A 257 -0.59 13.29 -28.30
C GLY A 257 0.58 12.94 -29.22
N ALA A 258 1.34 13.92 -29.71
CA ALA A 258 2.53 13.69 -30.50
C ALA A 258 3.62 12.96 -29.68
N ALA A 259 4.01 11.76 -30.11
CA ALA A 259 5.11 11.02 -29.48
C ALA A 259 6.40 11.87 -29.52
N PRO A 260 7.21 11.90 -28.46
CA PRO A 260 8.53 12.53 -28.52
C PRO A 260 9.37 11.75 -29.54
N ALA A 261 9.72 12.39 -30.66
CA ALA A 261 10.63 11.80 -31.63
C ALA A 261 12.02 11.64 -31.00
N ASP A 262 12.38 10.41 -30.65
CA ASP A 262 13.67 10.04 -30.08
C ASP A 262 14.82 10.23 -31.08
N ALA A 263 15.99 10.54 -30.55
CA ALA A 263 17.25 10.31 -31.27
C ALA A 263 17.47 8.80 -31.46
N ALA A 264 17.21 8.28 -32.67
CA ALA A 264 18.06 7.30 -33.35
C ALA A 264 17.54 6.92 -34.76
N VAL A 265 18.41 7.16 -35.74
CA VAL A 265 18.74 6.29 -36.88
C VAL A 265 17.57 5.75 -37.73
N THR A 266 17.43 6.34 -38.93
CA THR A 266 16.66 5.85 -40.07
C THR A 266 17.26 4.62 -40.74
N CYS A 267 16.42 3.68 -41.19
CA CYS A 267 16.70 2.77 -42.30
C CYS A 267 15.45 2.58 -43.19
N GLY A 268 15.52 3.08 -44.44
CA GLY A 268 14.72 2.71 -45.62
C GLY A 268 13.25 3.18 -45.61
N SER A 269 12.66 3.77 -46.65
CA SER A 269 13.00 3.84 -48.07
C SER A 269 12.05 4.82 -48.77
N ALA A 270 12.56 5.83 -49.47
CA ALA A 270 11.91 6.44 -50.63
C ALA A 270 12.90 7.34 -51.40
N VAL A 271 12.90 7.19 -52.72
CA VAL A 271 13.83 7.72 -53.73
C VAL A 271 13.58 9.23 -53.99
N PRO A 272 14.60 10.02 -54.42
CA PRO A 272 14.62 11.48 -54.26
C PRO A 272 14.29 12.28 -55.54
N ALA A 273 13.91 13.55 -55.37
CA ALA A 273 13.86 14.56 -56.43
C ALA A 273 14.86 15.70 -56.17
N ALA A 274 16.04 15.54 -56.78
CA ALA A 274 16.88 16.50 -57.51
C ALA A 274 17.08 17.99 -57.09
N LYS A 275 18.40 18.32 -57.05
CA LYS A 275 19.12 19.57 -57.42
C LYS A 275 19.18 20.69 -56.34
N ALA A 276 20.30 21.39 -56.09
CA ALA A 276 21.56 21.56 -56.81
C ALA A 276 22.76 21.91 -55.88
N LYS A 277 23.96 21.69 -56.44
CA LYS A 277 25.35 21.81 -55.91
C LYS A 277 25.81 23.24 -55.57
N LYS A 278 26.74 23.39 -54.61
CA LYS A 278 28.16 23.73 -54.86
C LYS A 278 29.04 23.61 -53.60
N ALA A 279 30.32 23.34 -53.86
CA ALA A 279 31.36 22.83 -52.97
C ALA A 279 32.36 23.96 -52.54
N PRO A 280 33.58 23.66 -52.03
CA PRO A 280 33.95 23.81 -50.61
C PRO A 280 35.26 24.64 -50.43
N ALA A 281 35.98 24.41 -49.31
CA ALA A 281 37.37 24.82 -48.98
C ALA A 281 37.46 26.07 -48.06
N ASP A 282 38.41 26.24 -47.13
CA ASP A 282 39.47 25.39 -46.58
C ASP A 282 40.04 26.06 -45.30
N ALA A 283 40.63 25.23 -44.45
CA ALA A 283 41.88 25.42 -43.70
C ALA A 283 42.16 26.62 -42.74
N ALA A 284 42.56 26.21 -41.53
CA ALA A 284 43.77 26.59 -40.77
C ALA A 284 43.75 27.73 -39.72
N ALA A 285 44.08 27.33 -38.49
CA ALA A 285 44.60 28.14 -37.37
C ALA A 285 46.10 28.48 -37.57
N PRO A 286 46.73 29.42 -36.82
CA PRO A 286 47.31 29.06 -35.50
C PRO A 286 47.56 30.20 -34.44
N LYS A 287 47.56 29.80 -33.14
CA LYS A 287 48.49 30.10 -31.99
C LYS A 287 48.87 31.57 -31.64
N ALA A 288 49.09 32.04 -30.39
CA ALA A 288 49.08 31.47 -29.03
C ALA A 288 49.43 32.55 -27.94
N LYS A 289 49.10 32.23 -26.66
CA LYS A 289 49.72 32.63 -25.34
C LYS A 289 49.38 34.04 -24.77
N LYS A 290 49.12 34.26 -23.47
CA LYS A 290 49.58 33.59 -22.20
C LYS A 290 48.62 33.92 -21.01
N ALA A 291 48.55 32.98 -20.04
CA ALA A 291 47.81 32.93 -18.75
C ALA A 291 48.45 33.83 -17.65
N PRO A 292 48.07 33.85 -16.32
CA PRO A 292 47.20 32.92 -15.54
C PRO A 292 46.33 33.51 -14.39
N ALA A 293 45.41 32.70 -13.83
CA ALA A 293 45.31 32.37 -12.38
C ALA A 293 43.97 31.66 -12.03
N ASP A 294 44.10 30.37 -11.69
CA ASP A 294 43.33 29.55 -10.74
C ASP A 294 41.80 29.63 -10.69
N ALA A 295 41.16 28.75 -11.48
CA ALA A 295 39.84 28.20 -11.18
C ALA A 295 40.00 26.71 -10.82
N ALA A 296 39.37 26.31 -9.71
CA ALA A 296 39.29 24.96 -9.21
C ALA A 296 38.79 23.98 -10.29
N ALA A 297 39.38 22.78 -10.29
CA ALA A 297 39.19 21.73 -11.28
C ALA A 297 37.72 21.36 -11.53
N PRO A 298 37.30 21.13 -12.79
CA PRO A 298 36.02 20.50 -13.09
C PRO A 298 36.04 19.05 -12.58
N ALA A 299 35.01 18.68 -11.83
CA ALA A 299 34.74 17.30 -11.47
C ALA A 299 34.72 16.41 -12.72
N PRO A 300 35.27 15.18 -12.67
CA PRO A 300 35.37 14.31 -13.82
C PRO A 300 33.98 13.99 -14.37
N ALA A 301 33.88 13.98 -15.70
CA ALA A 301 32.71 13.58 -16.45
C ALA A 301 32.14 12.26 -15.91
N GLN A 302 30.86 12.27 -15.52
CA GLN A 302 30.12 11.07 -15.14
C GLN A 302 30.12 10.10 -16.31
N SER A 303 30.99 9.09 -16.21
CA SER A 303 30.93 7.88 -17.01
C SER A 303 29.62 7.14 -16.68
N GLY A 304 28.72 7.06 -17.66
CA GLY A 304 27.53 6.20 -17.70
C GLY A 304 27.04 5.63 -16.36
N GLU A 305 26.30 6.43 -15.58
CA GLU A 305 25.48 5.88 -14.50
C GLU A 305 24.46 4.92 -15.12
N THR A 306 24.63 3.63 -14.84
CA THR A 306 23.61 2.64 -15.18
C THR A 306 22.35 2.97 -14.37
N LYS A 307 21.18 3.07 -15.03
CA LYS A 307 19.87 3.33 -14.39
C LYS A 307 19.43 2.26 -13.36
N LEU A 308 20.30 1.31 -13.04
CA LEU A 308 20.06 0.14 -12.21
C LEU A 308 20.08 0.47 -10.71
N GLY A 309 20.94 1.39 -10.28
CA GLY A 309 21.08 1.78 -8.88
C GLY A 309 19.90 2.59 -8.35
N ILE A 310 19.76 2.68 -7.03
CA ILE A 310 18.76 3.53 -6.39
C ILE A 310 19.11 5.01 -6.62
N SER A 311 18.17 5.74 -7.18
CA SER A 311 18.35 7.12 -7.66
C SER A 311 18.01 8.18 -6.62
N VAL A 312 17.32 7.79 -5.55
CA VAL A 312 16.84 8.69 -4.50
C VAL A 312 17.33 8.17 -3.16
N ARG A 313 17.91 9.03 -2.34
CA ARG A 313 18.36 8.64 -0.99
C ARG A 313 17.19 8.54 -0.03
N ARG A 314 17.26 7.54 0.85
CA ARG A 314 16.25 7.23 1.88
C ARG A 314 15.97 8.40 2.80
N GLU A 315 17.01 9.15 3.16
CA GLU A 315 16.93 10.29 4.09
C GLU A 315 16.36 11.56 3.43
N GLU A 316 16.52 11.69 2.11
CA GLU A 316 16.11 12.90 1.35
C GLU A 316 14.65 12.85 0.92
N ASN A 317 14.18 11.68 0.46
CA ASN A 317 12.79 11.50 0.03
C ASN A 317 12.38 10.04 0.18
N PHE A 318 11.93 9.69 1.38
CA PHE A 318 11.60 8.33 1.76
C PHE A 318 10.55 7.67 0.86
N SER A 319 9.51 8.41 0.46
CA SER A 319 8.44 7.87 -0.40
C SER A 319 8.95 7.48 -1.79
N ALA A 320 9.76 8.34 -2.42
CA ALA A 320 10.33 8.03 -3.72
C ALA A 320 11.42 6.94 -3.63
N TRP A 321 12.24 6.96 -2.57
CA TRP A 321 13.19 5.89 -2.28
C TRP A 321 12.47 4.54 -2.14
N TYR A 322 11.39 4.47 -1.37
CA TYR A 322 10.64 3.22 -1.15
C TYR A 322 10.11 2.64 -2.46
N ILE A 323 9.54 3.50 -3.31
CA ILE A 323 9.06 3.12 -4.65
C ILE A 323 10.22 2.62 -5.53
N ASP A 324 11.34 3.34 -5.53
CA ASP A 324 12.51 2.98 -6.33
C ASP A 324 13.08 1.62 -5.90
N VAL A 325 13.14 1.34 -4.59
CA VAL A 325 13.60 0.06 -4.04
C VAL A 325 12.70 -1.09 -4.46
N ILE A 326 11.40 -1.02 -4.21
CA ILE A 326 10.49 -2.16 -4.48
C ILE A 326 10.30 -2.43 -5.98
N THR A 327 10.42 -1.41 -6.83
CA THR A 327 10.32 -1.58 -8.28
C THR A 327 11.62 -2.12 -8.87
N LYS A 328 12.78 -1.53 -8.54
CA LYS A 328 14.09 -1.99 -9.04
C LYS A 328 14.52 -3.33 -8.48
N ALA A 329 14.08 -3.69 -7.27
CA ALA A 329 14.25 -5.04 -6.73
C ALA A 329 13.34 -6.09 -7.41
N GLU A 330 12.40 -5.66 -8.27
CA GLU A 330 11.38 -6.48 -8.93
C GLU A 330 10.44 -7.16 -7.93
N MET A 331 10.07 -6.46 -6.86
CA MET A 331 9.13 -6.94 -5.83
C MET A 331 7.68 -6.72 -6.26
N ILE A 332 7.40 -5.59 -6.92
CA ILE A 332 6.07 -5.24 -7.40
C ILE A 332 6.09 -4.73 -8.84
N GLU A 333 4.91 -4.72 -9.46
CA GLU A 333 4.60 -3.91 -10.63
C GLU A 333 3.37 -3.04 -10.33
N TYR A 334 3.33 -1.82 -10.85
CA TYR A 334 2.13 -0.98 -10.76
C TYR A 334 1.04 -1.55 -11.68
N TYR A 335 -0.19 -1.58 -11.16
CA TYR A 335 -1.35 -2.00 -11.92
C TYR A 335 -2.15 -0.76 -12.39
N ASP A 336 -2.99 -0.96 -13.41
CA ASP A 336 -3.83 0.09 -13.98
C ASP A 336 -4.99 0.52 -13.06
N VAL A 337 -5.38 -0.35 -12.12
CA VAL A 337 -6.29 -0.01 -11.02
C VAL A 337 -5.53 0.58 -9.84
N SER A 338 -5.80 1.85 -9.53
CA SER A 338 -5.18 2.57 -8.40
C SER A 338 -5.35 1.80 -7.09
N GLY A 339 -4.25 1.67 -6.35
CA GLY A 339 -4.21 0.99 -5.05
C GLY A 339 -4.10 -0.54 -5.15
N CYS A 340 -4.05 -1.10 -6.36
CA CYS A 340 -3.74 -2.50 -6.62
C CYS A 340 -2.33 -2.63 -7.22
N TYR A 341 -1.64 -3.71 -6.90
CA TYR A 341 -0.25 -3.95 -7.30
C TYR A 341 -0.03 -5.42 -7.62
N ILE A 342 0.76 -5.70 -8.65
CA ILE A 342 1.17 -7.07 -8.94
C ILE A 342 2.29 -7.43 -7.98
N ILE A 343 2.11 -8.48 -7.16
CA ILE A 343 3.16 -9.01 -6.29
C ILE A 343 4.01 -9.99 -7.11
N ARG A 344 5.21 -9.58 -7.50
CA ARG A 344 6.12 -10.38 -8.34
C ARG A 344 6.77 -11.52 -7.53
N PRO A 345 7.39 -12.53 -8.19
CA PRO A 345 7.95 -13.70 -7.51
C PRO A 345 8.91 -13.38 -6.36
N TRP A 346 9.67 -12.27 -6.46
CA TRP A 346 10.62 -11.86 -5.42
C TRP A 346 9.93 -11.54 -4.08
N ALA A 347 8.82 -10.80 -4.12
CA ALA A 347 8.03 -10.50 -2.93
C ALA A 347 7.07 -11.61 -2.54
N PHE A 348 6.48 -12.31 -3.52
CA PHE A 348 5.57 -13.40 -3.23
C PHE A 348 6.27 -14.58 -2.53
N TYR A 349 7.56 -14.80 -2.79
CA TYR A 349 8.36 -15.76 -2.03
C TYR A 349 8.44 -15.41 -0.53
N VAL A 350 8.59 -14.12 -0.19
CA VAL A 350 8.55 -13.66 1.20
C VAL A 350 7.20 -13.98 1.83
N TRP A 351 6.10 -13.71 1.11
CA TRP A 351 4.76 -14.08 1.57
C TRP A 351 4.62 -15.59 1.78
N LYS A 352 5.11 -16.40 0.85
CA LYS A 352 5.11 -17.87 0.96
C LYS A 352 5.85 -18.36 2.21
N CYS A 353 7.00 -17.76 2.53
CA CYS A 353 7.72 -18.06 3.77
C CYS A 353 6.92 -17.70 5.01
N VAL A 354 6.22 -16.56 5.00
CA VAL A 354 5.30 -16.16 6.09
C VAL A 354 4.16 -17.18 6.23
N GLN A 355 3.57 -17.62 5.12
CA GLN A 355 2.52 -18.63 5.11
C GLN A 355 2.97 -19.93 5.75
N TRP A 356 4.12 -20.48 5.33
CA TRP A 356 4.66 -21.71 5.90
C TRP A 356 5.02 -21.58 7.38
N PHE A 357 5.64 -20.47 7.76
CA PHE A 357 6.11 -20.26 9.12
C PHE A 357 4.95 -20.04 10.10
N LEU A 358 3.98 -19.19 9.73
CA LEU A 358 2.80 -18.92 10.55
C LEU A 358 1.85 -20.12 10.55
N GLY A 359 1.58 -20.70 9.37
CA GLY A 359 0.74 -21.90 9.21
C GLY A 359 1.22 -23.04 10.10
N GLY A 360 2.50 -23.40 10.01
CA GLY A 360 3.07 -24.45 10.86
C GLY A 360 3.07 -24.14 12.36
N LYS A 361 2.89 -22.88 12.79
CA LYS A 361 2.70 -22.52 14.21
C LYS A 361 1.24 -22.68 14.63
N ILE A 362 0.30 -22.17 13.85
CA ILE A 362 -1.13 -22.24 14.18
C ILE A 362 -1.68 -23.67 14.07
N GLU A 363 -1.18 -24.47 13.12
CA GLU A 363 -1.50 -25.90 13.01
C GLU A 363 -1.07 -26.67 14.27
N LYS A 364 0.12 -26.37 14.82
CA LYS A 364 0.58 -26.95 16.10
C LYS A 364 -0.29 -26.53 17.29
N LEU A 365 -0.95 -25.37 17.20
CA LEU A 365 -1.93 -24.97 18.20
C LEU A 365 -3.23 -25.73 18.04
N GLY A 366 -3.49 -26.41 16.91
CA GLY A 366 -4.75 -27.11 16.61
C GLY A 366 -5.76 -26.26 15.84
N VAL A 367 -5.29 -25.23 15.12
CA VAL A 367 -6.12 -24.43 14.19
C VAL A 367 -6.16 -25.13 12.83
N GLU A 368 -7.33 -25.18 12.21
CA GLU A 368 -7.54 -25.82 10.91
C GLU A 368 -7.77 -24.78 9.80
N ASP A 369 -7.09 -24.96 8.67
CA ASP A 369 -7.30 -24.11 7.49
C ASP A 369 -8.63 -24.46 6.80
N CYS A 370 -9.35 -23.43 6.38
CA CYS A 370 -10.62 -23.50 5.66
C CYS A 370 -10.70 -22.43 4.56
N TYR A 371 -11.79 -22.44 3.79
CA TYR A 371 -12.07 -21.38 2.83
C TYR A 371 -13.55 -21.04 2.78
N PHE A 372 -13.87 -19.76 3.00
CA PHE A 372 -15.20 -19.20 2.83
C PHE A 372 -15.29 -18.36 1.55
N PRO A 373 -16.47 -18.27 0.91
CA PRO A 373 -16.68 -17.44 -0.27
C PRO A 373 -16.32 -15.96 -0.05
N MET A 374 -15.89 -15.30 -1.13
CA MET A 374 -15.51 -13.89 -1.10
C MET A 374 -16.71 -12.93 -1.03
N PHE A 375 -17.88 -13.35 -1.55
CA PHE A 375 -19.07 -12.53 -1.61
C PHE A 375 -19.89 -12.63 -0.33
N VAL A 376 -20.35 -11.48 0.17
CA VAL A 376 -21.28 -11.36 1.29
C VAL A 376 -22.58 -10.71 0.80
N SER A 377 -23.72 -11.26 1.20
CA SER A 377 -25.01 -10.65 0.88
C SER A 377 -25.18 -9.34 1.64
N ARG A 378 -25.91 -8.40 1.04
CA ARG A 378 -26.26 -7.13 1.70
C ARG A 378 -26.95 -7.35 3.06
N SER A 379 -27.85 -8.33 3.13
CA SER A 379 -28.58 -8.66 4.35
C SER A 379 -27.67 -9.19 5.47
N CYS A 380 -26.67 -10.02 5.16
CA CYS A 380 -25.71 -10.50 6.16
C CYS A 380 -24.79 -9.39 6.63
N LEU A 381 -24.32 -8.54 5.71
CA LEU A 381 -23.47 -7.41 6.06
C LEU A 381 -24.25 -6.48 6.99
N GLU A 382 -25.43 -5.99 6.59
CA GLU A 382 -26.23 -5.04 7.39
C GLU A 382 -26.69 -5.52 8.79
N ARG A 383 -26.54 -6.81 9.13
CA ARG A 383 -26.74 -7.27 10.52
C ARG A 383 -25.70 -6.68 11.49
N GLU A 384 -24.56 -6.27 10.95
CA GLU A 384 -23.45 -5.65 11.69
C GLU A 384 -23.48 -4.11 11.61
N LYS A 385 -24.67 -3.51 11.44
CA LYS A 385 -24.84 -2.05 11.20
C LYS A 385 -24.03 -1.17 12.15
N ASP A 386 -24.03 -1.47 13.45
CA ASP A 386 -23.29 -0.71 14.47
C ASP A 386 -21.76 -0.82 14.36
N HIS A 387 -21.22 -1.82 13.66
CA HIS A 387 -19.78 -1.94 13.37
C HIS A 387 -19.44 -1.53 11.92
N ILE A 388 -20.42 -1.58 11.02
CA ILE A 388 -20.30 -1.20 9.61
C ILE A 388 -20.24 0.31 9.39
N GLU A 389 -20.73 1.16 10.29
CA GLU A 389 -20.64 2.61 10.10
C GLU A 389 -19.20 3.09 9.81
N GLY A 390 -18.18 2.39 10.31
CA GLY A 390 -16.77 2.63 9.99
C GLY A 390 -16.28 2.03 8.65
N PHE A 391 -16.88 0.94 8.17
CA PHE A 391 -16.47 0.20 6.97
C PHE A 391 -17.34 0.49 5.73
N ALA A 392 -18.57 0.98 5.91
CA ALA A 392 -19.54 1.25 4.87
C ALA A 392 -18.98 2.01 3.65
N PRO A 393 -18.15 3.06 3.81
CA PRO A 393 -17.60 3.76 2.64
C PRO A 393 -16.51 2.95 1.90
N GLU A 394 -15.93 1.92 2.51
CA GLU A 394 -14.83 1.11 1.96
C GLU A 394 -15.30 -0.21 1.31
N VAL A 395 -16.59 -0.54 1.38
CA VAL A 395 -17.14 -1.79 0.83
C VAL A 395 -17.29 -1.71 -0.69
N ALA A 396 -16.66 -2.63 -1.41
CA ALA A 396 -16.85 -2.79 -2.85
C ALA A 396 -18.09 -3.67 -3.13
N TRP A 397 -18.98 -3.19 -4.01
CA TRP A 397 -20.21 -3.87 -4.39
C TRP A 397 -20.17 -4.39 -5.83
N VAL A 398 -20.66 -5.61 -6.02
CA VAL A 398 -20.98 -6.17 -7.34
C VAL A 398 -22.49 -6.05 -7.54
N THR A 399 -22.88 -5.28 -8.56
CA THR A 399 -24.27 -4.98 -8.88
C THR A 399 -24.71 -5.52 -10.24
N ARG A 400 -23.77 -5.99 -11.07
CA ARG A 400 -24.01 -6.47 -12.44
C ARG A 400 -23.22 -7.73 -12.74
N ALA A 401 -23.77 -8.60 -13.59
CA ALA A 401 -23.07 -9.72 -14.21
C ALA A 401 -23.17 -9.61 -15.74
N GLY A 402 -22.06 -9.27 -16.38
CA GLY A 402 -22.10 -8.76 -17.76
C GLY A 402 -22.96 -7.50 -17.82
N ASP A 403 -23.91 -7.46 -18.75
CA ASP A 403 -24.81 -6.31 -18.90
C ASP A 403 -26.08 -6.39 -18.04
N ALA A 404 -26.35 -7.53 -17.38
CA ALA A 404 -27.54 -7.71 -16.55
C ALA A 404 -27.32 -7.21 -15.11
N GLU A 405 -28.30 -6.46 -14.57
CA GLU A 405 -28.32 -6.09 -13.16
C GLU A 405 -28.66 -7.30 -12.28
N LEU A 406 -27.97 -7.42 -11.15
CA LEU A 406 -28.25 -8.46 -10.17
C LEU A 406 -29.50 -8.08 -9.36
N GLU A 407 -30.40 -9.05 -9.16
CA GLU A 407 -31.58 -8.88 -8.30
C GLU A 407 -31.18 -8.44 -6.88
N GLN A 408 -30.06 -8.98 -6.38
CA GLN A 408 -29.48 -8.60 -5.10
C GLN A 408 -27.99 -8.28 -5.26
N PRO A 409 -27.57 -7.04 -4.97
CA PRO A 409 -26.16 -6.69 -4.89
C PRO A 409 -25.44 -7.53 -3.82
N VAL A 410 -24.23 -7.96 -4.15
CA VAL A 410 -23.33 -8.66 -3.22
C VAL A 410 -22.08 -7.82 -2.99
N ALA A 411 -21.60 -7.76 -1.76
CA ALA A 411 -20.36 -7.07 -1.43
C ALA A 411 -19.19 -8.05 -1.52
N VAL A 412 -18.01 -7.52 -1.86
CA VAL A 412 -16.74 -8.22 -1.69
C VAL A 412 -16.31 -8.08 -0.23
N ARG A 413 -15.87 -9.16 0.41
CA ARG A 413 -15.47 -9.16 1.83
C ARG A 413 -14.43 -8.07 2.15
N PRO A 414 -14.73 -7.16 3.11
CA PRO A 414 -13.72 -6.35 3.78
C PRO A 414 -13.07 -7.08 4.97
N THR A 415 -13.75 -8.12 5.46
CA THR A 415 -13.40 -9.07 6.52
C THR A 415 -14.45 -10.19 6.52
N SER A 416 -14.21 -11.35 7.14
CA SER A 416 -15.09 -12.53 7.01
C SER A 416 -16.02 -12.81 8.19
N GLU A 417 -16.10 -11.96 9.24
CA GLU A 417 -17.02 -12.15 10.38
C GLU A 417 -18.48 -12.39 9.93
N THR A 418 -19.03 -11.50 9.11
CA THR A 418 -20.40 -11.62 8.56
C THR A 418 -20.59 -12.78 7.59
N VAL A 419 -19.49 -13.32 7.05
CA VAL A 419 -19.50 -14.48 6.15
C VAL A 419 -19.49 -15.79 6.94
N MET A 420 -18.69 -15.86 8.02
CA MET A 420 -18.44 -17.08 8.78
C MET A 420 -19.46 -17.32 9.89
N TYR A 421 -19.82 -16.29 10.65
CA TYR A 421 -20.61 -16.44 11.88
C TYR A 421 -22.05 -16.95 11.71
N PRO A 422 -22.76 -16.69 10.60
CA PRO A 422 -24.02 -17.38 10.31
C PRO A 422 -23.87 -18.90 10.24
N TYR A 423 -22.70 -19.42 9.87
CA TYR A 423 -22.41 -20.85 9.79
C TYR A 423 -21.88 -21.40 11.12
N TYR A 424 -21.16 -20.59 11.89
CA TYR A 424 -20.81 -20.97 13.28
C TYR A 424 -22.08 -21.22 14.10
N ALA A 425 -23.12 -20.39 13.95
CA ALA A 425 -24.43 -20.60 14.57
C ALA A 425 -25.12 -21.90 14.13
N LYS A 426 -24.75 -22.46 12.96
CA LYS A 426 -25.27 -23.75 12.48
C LYS A 426 -24.49 -24.93 13.04
N TRP A 427 -23.17 -24.81 13.08
CA TRP A 427 -22.25 -25.87 13.48
C TRP A 427 -22.16 -26.06 14.99
N ILE A 428 -22.23 -24.97 15.75
CA ILE A 428 -22.14 -25.01 17.21
C ILE A 428 -23.55 -25.21 17.78
N ARG A 429 -23.76 -26.34 18.47
CA ARG A 429 -25.02 -26.69 19.14
C ARG A 429 -24.83 -27.13 20.59
N SER A 430 -23.72 -27.80 20.88
CA SER A 430 -23.35 -28.32 22.20
C SER A 430 -21.95 -27.86 22.58
N HIS A 431 -21.62 -27.89 23.89
CA HIS A 431 -20.26 -27.66 24.36
C HIS A 431 -19.23 -28.61 23.73
N ARG A 432 -19.68 -29.75 23.19
CA ARG A 432 -18.84 -30.74 22.49
C ARG A 432 -18.37 -30.30 21.11
N ASP A 433 -19.04 -29.32 20.52
CA ASP A 433 -18.64 -28.74 19.23
C ASP A 433 -17.56 -27.66 19.41
N LEU A 434 -17.21 -27.33 20.65
CA LEU A 434 -16.22 -26.33 21.00
C LEU A 434 -14.91 -26.98 21.48
N PRO A 435 -13.75 -26.38 21.18
CA PRO A 435 -13.59 -25.13 20.43
C PRO A 435 -13.69 -25.30 18.91
N VAL A 436 -14.25 -24.32 18.23
CA VAL A 436 -14.12 -24.17 16.76
C VAL A 436 -12.94 -23.25 16.49
N ARG A 437 -11.96 -23.67 15.68
CA ARG A 437 -10.70 -22.93 15.48
C ARG A 437 -10.29 -22.96 14.01
N LEU A 438 -10.72 -21.96 13.25
CA LEU A 438 -10.52 -21.92 11.80
C LEU A 438 -9.59 -20.77 11.38
N ASN A 439 -8.79 -21.01 10.35
CA ASN A 439 -7.97 -20.02 9.66
C ASN A 439 -8.27 -20.04 8.16
N MET A 440 -8.05 -18.92 7.47
CA MET A 440 -8.14 -18.85 6.01
C MET A 440 -7.05 -17.92 5.46
N TRP A 441 -6.40 -18.34 4.38
CA TRP A 441 -5.53 -17.50 3.57
C TRP A 441 -6.30 -16.98 2.36
N ASN A 442 -6.48 -15.67 2.24
CA ASN A 442 -7.30 -15.05 1.21
C ASN A 442 -6.86 -13.64 0.85
N ASN A 443 -7.48 -13.10 -0.21
CA ASN A 443 -7.47 -11.67 -0.48
C ASN A 443 -8.68 -10.99 0.18
N VAL A 444 -8.50 -9.69 0.43
CA VAL A 444 -9.51 -8.77 0.96
C VAL A 444 -9.51 -7.49 0.13
N ILE A 445 -10.69 -6.90 -0.04
CA ILE A 445 -10.84 -5.60 -0.68
C ILE A 445 -11.37 -4.59 0.35
N ARG A 446 -10.61 -3.50 0.54
CA ARG A 446 -11.05 -2.30 1.26
C ARG A 446 -10.78 -1.09 0.37
N TRP A 447 -11.84 -0.45 -0.09
CA TRP A 447 -11.75 0.66 -1.04
C TRP A 447 -11.38 1.98 -0.36
N GLU A 448 -10.23 2.01 0.32
CA GLU A 448 -9.77 3.17 1.05
C GLU A 448 -9.53 4.38 0.13
N PHE A 449 -9.96 5.56 0.59
CA PHE A 449 -9.82 6.84 -0.10
C PHE A 449 -8.48 7.54 0.17
N SER A 450 -7.72 7.05 1.15
CA SER A 450 -6.39 7.57 1.46
C SER A 450 -5.37 7.17 0.39
N HIS A 451 -4.23 7.87 0.36
CA HIS A 451 -3.17 7.59 -0.60
C HIS A 451 -2.61 6.16 -0.42
N PRO A 452 -2.72 5.29 -1.44
CA PRO A 452 -2.25 3.91 -1.33
C PRO A 452 -0.72 3.88 -1.33
N THR A 453 -0.16 3.02 -0.49
CA THR A 453 1.28 2.77 -0.39
C THR A 453 1.51 1.27 -0.54
N PRO A 454 2.28 0.81 -1.56
CA PRO A 454 2.48 -0.62 -1.81
C PRO A 454 2.83 -1.41 -0.54
N PHE A 455 2.20 -2.58 -0.37
CA PHE A 455 2.23 -3.43 0.82
C PHE A 455 1.64 -2.82 2.11
N ILE A 456 1.95 -1.58 2.43
CA ILE A 456 1.53 -0.95 3.70
C ILE A 456 0.03 -0.69 3.72
N ARG A 457 -0.51 -0.16 2.62
CA ARG A 457 -1.89 0.29 2.49
C ARG A 457 -2.34 0.17 1.04
N THR A 458 -2.98 -0.95 0.72
CA THR A 458 -3.43 -1.29 -0.64
C THR A 458 -4.92 -1.62 -0.60
N ARG A 459 -5.62 -1.42 -1.72
CA ARG A 459 -7.07 -1.67 -1.78
C ARG A 459 -7.37 -3.15 -1.81
N GLU A 460 -6.62 -3.91 -2.58
CA GLU A 460 -6.55 -5.36 -2.49
C GLU A 460 -5.27 -5.75 -1.75
N PHE A 461 -5.39 -6.62 -0.75
CA PHE A 461 -4.24 -7.21 -0.08
C PHE A 461 -4.48 -8.68 0.24
N LEU A 462 -3.38 -9.44 0.33
CA LEU A 462 -3.40 -10.80 0.82
C LEU A 462 -3.20 -10.79 2.33
N TRP A 463 -3.91 -11.67 3.01
CA TRP A 463 -3.76 -11.88 4.44
C TRP A 463 -4.09 -13.32 4.82
N GLN A 464 -3.91 -13.61 6.10
CA GLN A 464 -4.78 -14.58 6.74
C GLN A 464 -5.75 -13.86 7.68
N GLU A 465 -6.87 -14.53 7.92
CA GLU A 465 -7.76 -14.28 9.04
C GLU A 465 -8.11 -15.58 9.76
N GLY A 466 -7.99 -15.59 11.08
CA GLY A 466 -8.41 -16.69 11.94
C GLY A 466 -9.59 -16.29 12.83
N HIS A 467 -10.52 -17.22 13.02
CA HIS A 467 -11.74 -17.01 13.80
C HIS A 467 -12.00 -18.24 14.67
N CYS A 468 -12.04 -18.04 15.99
CA CYS A 468 -12.28 -19.13 16.92
C CYS A 468 -13.45 -18.85 17.86
N ALA A 469 -14.07 -19.92 18.34
CA ALA A 469 -15.15 -19.90 19.31
C ALA A 469 -14.84 -20.90 20.44
N TRP A 470 -15.00 -20.43 21.67
CA TRP A 470 -14.62 -21.11 22.90
C TRP A 470 -15.77 -21.14 23.89
N ALA A 471 -15.85 -22.19 24.71
CA ALA A 471 -16.85 -22.26 25.77
C ALA A 471 -16.53 -21.28 26.92
N LYS A 472 -15.24 -21.05 27.21
CA LYS A 472 -14.75 -20.28 28.36
C LYS A 472 -14.00 -19.02 27.94
N ALA A 473 -14.10 -17.98 28.78
CA ALA A 473 -13.46 -16.69 28.54
C ALA A 473 -11.93 -16.79 28.64
N GLU A 474 -11.44 -17.62 29.57
CA GLU A 474 -10.03 -17.79 29.89
C GLU A 474 -9.28 -18.44 28.72
N ASP A 475 -9.88 -19.47 28.10
CA ASP A 475 -9.29 -20.17 26.96
C ASP A 475 -9.22 -19.25 25.72
N CYS A 476 -10.28 -18.48 25.48
CA CYS A 476 -10.31 -17.46 24.43
C CYS A 476 -9.23 -16.39 24.64
N ALA A 477 -9.10 -15.88 25.87
CA ALA A 477 -8.10 -14.87 26.21
C ALA A 477 -6.67 -15.40 26.09
N LYS A 478 -6.44 -16.67 26.44
CA LYS A 478 -5.16 -17.35 26.26
C LYS A 478 -4.78 -17.43 24.78
N GLU A 479 -5.68 -17.89 23.92
CA GLU A 479 -5.40 -18.01 22.48
C GLU A 479 -5.10 -16.65 21.84
N VAL A 480 -5.77 -15.58 22.28
CA VAL A 480 -5.48 -14.22 21.79
C VAL A 480 -4.01 -13.85 21.98
N LEU A 481 -3.41 -14.22 23.13
CA LEU A 481 -2.00 -13.98 23.43
C LEU A 481 -1.06 -14.98 22.72
N ASP A 482 -1.45 -16.26 22.63
CA ASP A 482 -0.67 -17.26 21.90
C ASP A 482 -0.51 -16.87 20.41
N ILE A 483 -1.58 -16.39 19.79
CA ILE A 483 -1.56 -15.88 18.40
C ILE A 483 -0.75 -14.59 18.29
N LEU A 484 -0.86 -13.68 19.27
CA LEU A 484 -0.05 -12.45 19.27
C LEU A 484 1.46 -12.78 19.28
N GLU A 485 1.87 -13.80 20.03
CA GLU A 485 3.25 -14.28 20.04
C GLU A 485 3.64 -14.98 18.72
N CYS A 486 2.70 -15.69 18.07
CA CYS A 486 2.93 -16.20 16.72
C CYS A 486 3.26 -15.06 15.74
N TYR A 487 2.53 -13.94 15.81
CA TYR A 487 2.82 -12.77 14.98
C TYR A 487 4.12 -12.09 15.33
N ALA A 488 4.41 -11.93 16.62
CA ALA A 488 5.70 -11.38 17.03
C ALA A 488 6.86 -12.25 16.53
N SER A 489 6.72 -13.58 16.56
CA SER A 489 7.69 -14.51 15.99
C SER A 489 7.88 -14.33 14.47
N VAL A 490 6.81 -14.04 13.71
CA VAL A 490 6.93 -13.73 12.26
C VAL A 490 7.83 -12.50 12.07
N TYR A 491 7.58 -11.41 12.79
CA TYR A 491 8.41 -10.22 12.65
C TYR A 491 9.85 -10.43 13.16
N GLU A 492 10.01 -10.93 14.38
CA GLU A 492 11.31 -10.99 15.06
C GLU A 492 12.20 -12.11 14.52
N GLN A 493 11.66 -13.32 14.37
CA GLN A 493 12.45 -14.50 13.99
C GLN A 493 12.57 -14.63 12.47
N LEU A 494 11.49 -14.43 11.73
CA LEU A 494 11.50 -14.63 10.27
C LEU A 494 11.99 -13.37 9.54
N LEU A 495 11.50 -12.19 9.90
CA LEU A 495 11.78 -10.93 9.18
C LEU A 495 12.88 -10.06 9.81
N ALA A 496 13.43 -10.45 10.96
CA ALA A 496 14.41 -9.67 11.72
C ALA A 496 13.93 -8.25 12.06
N VAL A 497 12.63 -8.07 12.31
CA VAL A 497 12.00 -6.79 12.68
C VAL A 497 11.54 -6.86 14.15
N PRO A 498 11.98 -5.95 15.02
CA PRO A 498 11.51 -5.90 16.41
C PRO A 498 10.08 -5.36 16.48
N VAL A 499 9.32 -5.80 17.49
CA VAL A 499 7.96 -5.33 17.73
C VAL A 499 7.68 -5.00 19.19
N VAL A 500 6.72 -4.12 19.43
CA VAL A 500 6.14 -3.87 20.76
C VAL A 500 4.80 -4.56 20.86
N ARG A 501 4.70 -5.54 21.77
CA ARG A 501 3.44 -6.22 22.11
C ARG A 501 2.60 -5.33 23.03
N GLY A 502 1.33 -5.16 22.74
CA GLY A 502 0.45 -4.36 23.60
C GLY A 502 -1.04 -4.47 23.28
N ARG A 503 -1.84 -3.74 24.04
CA ARG A 503 -3.29 -3.62 23.86
C ARG A 503 -3.64 -2.28 23.23
N LYS A 504 -4.59 -2.23 22.31
CA LYS A 504 -5.14 -0.96 21.80
C LYS A 504 -5.94 -0.25 22.89
N THR A 505 -5.99 1.08 22.82
CA THR A 505 -6.89 1.88 23.65
C THR A 505 -8.35 1.61 23.24
N GLU A 506 -9.30 2.04 24.07
CA GLU A 506 -10.73 1.89 23.76
C GLU A 506 -11.14 2.58 22.46
N LYS A 507 -10.41 3.62 22.03
CA LYS A 507 -10.67 4.32 20.77
C LYS A 507 -10.10 3.59 19.55
N GLU A 508 -8.91 3.00 19.67
CA GLU A 508 -8.21 2.35 18.55
C GLU A 508 -8.44 0.82 18.51
N LYS A 509 -9.24 0.26 19.42
CA LYS A 509 -9.63 -1.16 19.36
C LYS A 509 -10.61 -1.40 18.22
N PHE A 510 -10.72 -2.65 17.80
CA PHE A 510 -11.78 -3.06 16.87
C PHE A 510 -13.16 -2.81 17.48
N ALA A 511 -14.06 -2.15 16.73
CA ALA A 511 -15.36 -1.70 17.23
C ALA A 511 -16.23 -2.85 17.76
N GLY A 512 -16.19 -4.01 17.11
CA GLY A 512 -16.88 -5.22 17.57
C GLY A 512 -16.16 -6.02 18.67
N GLY A 513 -14.93 -5.64 19.01
CA GLY A 513 -14.07 -6.36 19.95
C GLY A 513 -14.31 -5.97 21.42
N TYR A 514 -14.25 -6.96 22.32
CA TYR A 514 -14.14 -6.71 23.75
C TYR A 514 -12.80 -6.00 24.07
N TYR A 515 -11.70 -6.53 23.56
CA TYR A 515 -10.41 -5.83 23.50
C TYR A 515 -9.58 -6.26 22.28
N THR A 516 -8.60 -5.44 21.92
CA THR A 516 -7.68 -5.72 20.79
C THR A 516 -6.25 -5.70 21.28
N THR A 517 -5.50 -6.75 20.95
CA THR A 517 -4.04 -6.81 21.12
C THR A 517 -3.36 -6.63 19.77
N THR A 518 -2.11 -6.16 19.79
CA THR A 518 -1.38 -5.78 18.59
C THR A 518 0.13 -5.86 18.77
N VAL A 519 0.83 -6.08 17.65
CA VAL A 519 2.28 -5.90 17.54
C VAL A 519 2.56 -4.62 16.76
N GLU A 520 3.18 -3.64 17.42
CA GLU A 520 3.55 -2.36 16.81
C GLU A 520 4.99 -2.42 16.30
N THR A 521 5.21 -1.96 15.07
CA THR A 521 6.53 -1.82 14.44
C THR A 521 6.88 -0.34 14.31
N PHE A 522 8.15 -0.01 14.07
CA PHE A 522 8.62 1.37 13.98
C PHE A 522 9.51 1.60 12.74
N ILE A 523 9.22 2.67 12.00
CA ILE A 523 9.95 3.09 10.81
C ILE A 523 10.76 4.36 11.11
N GLU A 524 12.07 4.19 11.33
CA GLU A 524 13.02 5.26 11.73
C GLU A 524 13.04 6.44 10.75
N ALA A 525 13.13 6.15 9.44
CA ALA A 525 13.33 7.18 8.42
C ALA A 525 12.24 8.28 8.45
N VAL A 526 11.02 7.94 8.86
CA VAL A 526 9.88 8.86 8.95
C VAL A 526 9.39 9.08 10.38
N GLY A 527 9.94 8.36 11.37
CA GLY A 527 9.51 8.43 12.77
C GLY A 527 8.06 8.00 12.99
N ARG A 528 7.61 6.92 12.32
CA ARG A 528 6.22 6.47 12.39
C ARG A 528 6.10 5.05 12.92
N GLY A 529 5.14 4.86 13.81
CA GLY A 529 4.62 3.53 14.15
C GLY A 529 3.84 2.94 12.97
N CYS A 530 3.82 1.62 12.88
CA CYS A 530 3.01 0.88 11.92
C CYS A 530 2.49 -0.39 12.59
N GLN A 531 1.17 -0.53 12.64
CA GLN A 531 0.53 -1.73 13.18
C GLN A 531 0.85 -2.94 12.30
N GLY A 532 1.53 -3.93 12.89
CA GLY A 532 2.03 -5.09 12.18
C GLY A 532 1.05 -6.26 12.08
N ALA A 533 0.24 -6.50 13.12
CA ALA A 533 -0.83 -7.50 13.16
C ALA A 533 -1.78 -7.25 14.35
N THR A 534 -2.94 -7.91 14.35
CA THR A 534 -3.95 -7.80 15.41
C THR A 534 -4.48 -9.15 15.86
N SER A 535 -4.75 -9.26 17.16
CA SER A 535 -5.45 -10.39 17.76
C SER A 535 -6.51 -9.86 18.73
N HIS A 536 -7.78 -10.10 18.41
CA HIS A 536 -8.94 -9.52 19.05
C HIS A 536 -9.61 -10.56 19.94
N ASN A 537 -9.93 -10.19 21.17
CA ASN A 537 -10.98 -10.89 21.92
C ASN A 537 -12.30 -10.20 21.56
N LEU A 538 -13.21 -10.94 20.94
CA LEU A 538 -14.51 -10.44 20.49
C LEU A 538 -15.58 -10.53 21.60
N GLY A 539 -15.22 -11.13 22.73
CA GLY A 539 -16.16 -11.44 23.80
C GLY A 539 -17.30 -12.31 23.29
N GLN A 540 -18.52 -11.91 23.64
CA GLN A 540 -19.75 -12.55 23.17
C GLN A 540 -20.54 -11.64 22.21
N ASN A 541 -19.94 -10.56 21.71
CA ASN A 541 -20.64 -9.53 20.92
C ASN A 541 -21.21 -10.12 19.63
N PHE A 542 -20.35 -10.77 18.84
CA PHE A 542 -20.75 -11.42 17.60
C PHE A 542 -21.65 -12.64 17.85
N GLY A 543 -21.42 -13.39 18.93
CA GLY A 543 -22.27 -14.53 19.27
C GLY A 543 -23.72 -14.10 19.57
N LYS A 544 -23.90 -12.96 20.25
CA LYS A 544 -25.23 -12.33 20.44
C LYS A 544 -25.84 -11.87 19.11
N MET A 545 -25.05 -11.23 18.26
CA MET A 545 -25.51 -10.68 16.97
C MET A 545 -25.92 -11.76 15.95
N PHE A 546 -25.16 -12.87 15.91
CA PHE A 546 -25.34 -13.96 14.95
C PHE A 546 -26.14 -15.15 15.53
N ASP A 547 -26.57 -15.05 16.79
CA ASP A 547 -27.26 -16.11 17.53
C ASP A 547 -26.47 -17.43 17.58
N ILE A 548 -25.17 -17.31 17.87
CA ILE A 548 -24.31 -18.48 18.09
C ILE A 548 -24.52 -18.93 19.53
N ARG A 549 -25.07 -20.13 19.71
CA ARG A 549 -25.42 -20.68 21.02
C ARG A 549 -25.00 -22.14 21.15
N PHE A 550 -24.63 -22.55 22.35
CA PHE A 550 -24.37 -23.94 22.69
C PHE A 550 -25.05 -24.34 23.99
N GLN A 551 -25.41 -25.61 24.14
CA GLN A 551 -26.00 -26.15 25.36
C GLN A 551 -25.02 -26.05 26.55
N ASP A 552 -25.49 -25.49 27.66
CA ASP A 552 -24.71 -25.40 28.90
C ASP A 552 -24.40 -26.81 29.44
N PRO A 553 -23.13 -27.18 29.67
CA PRO A 553 -22.77 -28.47 30.24
C PRO A 553 -23.30 -28.67 31.67
N GLU A 554 -23.58 -27.60 32.42
CA GLU A 554 -24.08 -27.66 33.79
C GLU A 554 -25.62 -27.65 33.85
N ASN A 555 -26.27 -27.08 32.84
CA ASN A 555 -27.73 -27.05 32.73
C ASN A 555 -28.21 -27.29 31.30
N ASN A 556 -28.60 -28.52 31.00
CA ASN A 556 -29.05 -28.92 29.66
C ASN A 556 -30.28 -28.16 29.13
N GLU A 557 -31.01 -27.43 29.97
CA GLU A 557 -32.16 -26.59 29.56
C GLU A 557 -31.75 -25.16 29.17
N GLN A 558 -30.50 -24.76 29.42
CA GLN A 558 -29.97 -23.44 29.11
C GLN A 558 -29.01 -23.46 27.93
N THR A 559 -28.90 -22.32 27.25
CA THR A 559 -27.91 -22.10 26.20
C THR A 559 -27.03 -20.93 26.53
N LEU A 560 -25.73 -21.09 26.26
CA LEU A 560 -24.70 -20.09 26.46
C LEU A 560 -24.22 -19.56 25.10
N ILE A 561 -23.62 -18.37 25.13
CA ILE A 561 -23.00 -17.75 23.95
C ILE A 561 -21.49 -17.99 24.03
N PRO A 562 -20.84 -18.53 22.98
CA PRO A 562 -19.42 -18.79 23.04
C PRO A 562 -18.62 -17.48 23.07
N TRP A 563 -17.43 -17.55 23.65
CA TRP A 563 -16.42 -16.52 23.59
C TRP A 563 -15.67 -16.63 22.28
N GLN A 564 -15.57 -15.53 21.54
CA GLN A 564 -14.94 -15.54 20.22
C GLN A 564 -13.66 -14.71 20.20
N ASN A 565 -12.72 -15.11 19.36
CA ASN A 565 -11.60 -14.27 18.97
C ASN A 565 -11.50 -14.24 17.43
N SER A 566 -10.90 -13.16 16.92
CA SER A 566 -10.44 -13.09 15.54
C SER A 566 -9.06 -12.46 15.47
N TRP A 567 -8.29 -12.80 14.47
CA TRP A 567 -6.90 -12.35 14.36
C TRP A 567 -6.46 -12.31 12.91
N GLY A 568 -5.58 -11.37 12.56
CA GLY A 568 -5.15 -11.19 11.17
C GLY A 568 -3.75 -10.62 11.01
N LEU A 569 -3.10 -11.05 9.92
CA LEU A 569 -1.78 -10.59 9.47
C LEU A 569 -1.76 -10.55 7.94
N SER A 570 -1.33 -9.42 7.36
CA SER A 570 -1.35 -9.18 5.92
C SER A 570 0.03 -9.03 5.30
N THR A 571 0.09 -8.89 3.98
CA THR A 571 1.31 -8.57 3.22
C THR A 571 1.98 -7.25 3.61
N ARG A 572 1.37 -6.44 4.50
CA ARG A 572 2.03 -5.32 5.19
C ARG A 572 3.37 -5.71 5.82
N VAL A 573 3.51 -6.94 6.30
CA VAL A 573 4.78 -7.49 6.81
C VAL A 573 5.95 -7.25 5.85
N ILE A 574 5.70 -7.36 4.54
CA ILE A 574 6.73 -7.18 3.49
C ILE A 574 7.13 -5.71 3.42
N GLY A 575 6.15 -4.80 3.40
CA GLY A 575 6.41 -3.36 3.36
C GLY A 575 7.19 -2.89 4.59
N VAL A 576 6.81 -3.34 5.78
CA VAL A 576 7.53 -3.03 7.02
C VAL A 576 8.97 -3.53 6.95
N MET A 577 9.20 -4.77 6.54
CA MET A 577 10.55 -5.33 6.40
C MET A 577 11.41 -4.51 5.41
N VAL A 578 10.86 -4.11 4.26
CA VAL A 578 11.56 -3.24 3.29
C VAL A 578 11.91 -1.90 3.93
N MET A 579 10.95 -1.27 4.62
CA MET A 579 11.12 0.05 5.24
C MET A 579 12.11 0.04 6.41
N VAL A 580 12.25 -1.08 7.13
CA VAL A 580 13.21 -1.25 8.23
C VAL A 580 14.62 -1.50 7.71
N HIS A 581 14.78 -2.46 6.80
CA HIS A 581 16.11 -2.97 6.42
C HIS A 581 16.72 -2.31 5.18
N GLY A 582 15.91 -1.79 4.27
CA GLY A 582 16.39 -1.21 3.01
C GLY A 582 17.38 -0.05 3.22
N ASP A 583 18.31 0.10 2.29
CA ASP A 583 19.33 1.16 2.31
C ASP A 583 19.42 1.90 0.96
N ASN A 584 20.40 2.79 0.84
CA ASN A 584 20.64 3.58 -0.38
C ASN A 584 21.20 2.76 -1.56
N ARG A 585 21.51 1.46 -1.36
CA ARG A 585 21.89 0.53 -2.43
C ARG A 585 20.72 -0.34 -2.89
N GLY A 586 19.62 -0.38 -2.15
CA GLY A 586 18.41 -1.10 -2.52
C GLY A 586 17.83 -1.94 -1.39
N MET A 587 17.22 -3.06 -1.75
CA MET A 587 16.65 -4.00 -0.80
C MET A 587 17.76 -4.65 0.04
N VAL A 588 17.45 -4.98 1.30
CA VAL A 588 18.29 -5.79 2.19
C VAL A 588 17.43 -6.91 2.74
N MET A 589 17.59 -8.12 2.19
CA MET A 589 16.70 -9.24 2.44
C MET A 589 17.17 -10.03 3.69
N PRO A 590 16.33 -10.27 4.70
CA PRO A 590 16.67 -11.21 5.77
C PRO A 590 16.89 -12.63 5.20
N PRO A 591 17.99 -13.33 5.55
CA PRO A 591 18.33 -14.65 5.02
C PRO A 591 17.21 -15.69 5.04
N ARG A 592 16.33 -15.67 6.05
CA ARG A 592 15.25 -16.66 6.20
C ARG A 592 14.11 -16.49 5.20
N VAL A 593 13.98 -15.31 4.58
CA VAL A 593 12.94 -15.00 3.58
C VAL A 593 13.49 -14.66 2.19
N ALA A 594 14.80 -14.70 2.00
CA ALA A 594 15.44 -14.50 0.70
C ALA A 594 15.29 -15.74 -0.19
N SER A 595 14.69 -15.61 -1.38
CA SER A 595 14.58 -16.72 -2.35
C SER A 595 15.94 -17.19 -2.87
N THR A 596 16.89 -16.26 -2.98
CA THR A 596 18.31 -16.50 -3.20
C THR A 596 19.06 -15.92 -2.00
N GLN A 597 19.68 -16.79 -1.20
CA GLN A 597 20.51 -16.42 -0.05
C GLN A 597 21.93 -16.08 -0.48
N VAL A 598 22.46 -16.85 -1.44
CA VAL A 598 23.82 -16.71 -1.95
C VAL A 598 23.79 -16.57 -3.47
N VAL A 599 24.44 -15.54 -4.00
CA VAL A 599 24.70 -15.44 -5.44
C VAL A 599 26.18 -15.64 -5.73
N ILE A 600 26.51 -16.56 -6.64
CA ILE A 600 27.88 -16.87 -7.06
C ILE A 600 28.15 -16.17 -8.39
N ILE A 601 29.21 -15.36 -8.44
CA ILE A 601 29.56 -14.56 -9.61
C ILE A 601 31.02 -14.83 -9.99
N PRO A 602 31.28 -15.34 -11.22
CA PRO A 602 32.64 -15.48 -11.71
C PRO A 602 33.27 -14.11 -11.97
N VAL A 603 34.48 -13.91 -11.45
CA VAL A 603 35.30 -12.70 -11.57
C VAL A 603 36.66 -13.02 -12.18
N GLY A 604 37.40 -11.99 -12.60
CA GLY A 604 38.77 -12.17 -13.09
C GLY A 604 38.90 -12.81 -14.48
N ILE A 605 37.80 -12.95 -15.23
CA ILE A 605 37.84 -13.34 -16.65
C ILE A 605 38.30 -12.12 -17.46
N THR A 606 39.46 -12.24 -18.10
CA THR A 606 40.06 -11.21 -18.94
C THR A 606 40.21 -11.71 -20.38
N ARG A 607 40.74 -10.87 -21.29
CA ARG A 607 41.07 -11.30 -22.66
C ARG A 607 42.15 -12.37 -22.70
N ASP A 608 42.98 -12.45 -21.66
CA ASP A 608 44.11 -13.37 -21.58
C ASP A 608 43.75 -14.70 -20.88
N THR A 609 42.50 -14.82 -20.39
CA THR A 609 41.99 -16.07 -19.81
C THR A 609 41.77 -17.09 -20.92
N THR A 610 42.41 -18.26 -20.83
CA THR A 610 42.21 -19.35 -21.80
C THR A 610 40.77 -19.88 -21.72
N GLU A 611 40.28 -20.46 -22.82
CA GLU A 611 38.92 -21.02 -22.84
C GLU A 611 38.80 -22.17 -21.83
N GLU A 612 39.85 -22.98 -21.66
CA GLU A 612 39.88 -24.07 -20.68
C GLU A 612 39.76 -23.54 -19.24
N ALA A 613 40.51 -22.49 -18.89
CA ALA A 613 40.44 -21.88 -17.57
C ALA A 613 39.09 -21.19 -17.32
N ARG A 614 38.49 -20.62 -18.37
CA ARG A 614 37.13 -20.07 -18.32
C ARG A 614 36.11 -21.17 -18.05
N GLN A 615 36.17 -22.28 -18.77
CA GLN A 615 35.26 -23.43 -18.57
C GLN A 615 35.43 -24.05 -17.18
N GLU A 616 36.66 -24.20 -16.70
CA GLU A 616 36.94 -24.68 -15.34
C GLU A 616 36.33 -23.77 -14.27
N LEU A 617 36.44 -22.45 -14.42
CA LEU A 617 35.85 -21.49 -13.49
C LEU A 617 34.32 -21.56 -13.49
N LEU A 618 33.69 -21.63 -14.67
CA LEU A 618 32.22 -21.75 -14.77
C LEU A 618 31.72 -23.09 -14.21
N ALA A 619 32.43 -24.18 -14.47
CA ALA A 619 32.14 -25.49 -13.88
C ALA A 619 32.29 -25.47 -12.36
N SER A 620 33.33 -24.80 -11.85
CA SER A 620 33.57 -24.64 -10.41
C SER A 620 32.47 -23.81 -9.74
N CYS A 621 31.96 -22.74 -10.38
CA CYS A 621 30.81 -22.01 -9.87
C CYS A 621 29.58 -22.91 -9.72
N ARG A 622 29.28 -23.74 -10.74
CA ARG A 622 28.15 -24.68 -10.69
C ARG A 622 28.34 -25.77 -9.64
N ARG A 623 29.58 -26.24 -9.44
CA ARG A 623 29.92 -27.18 -8.37
C ARG A 623 29.60 -26.58 -7.01
N LEU A 624 30.08 -25.36 -6.74
CA LEU A 624 29.79 -24.66 -5.49
C LEU A 624 28.28 -24.44 -5.28
N GLU A 625 27.54 -24.08 -6.34
CA GLU A 625 26.08 -23.97 -6.28
C GLU A 625 25.41 -25.28 -5.86
N SER A 626 25.82 -26.42 -6.43
CA SER A 626 25.30 -27.75 -6.06
C SER A 626 25.60 -28.08 -4.60
N GLU A 627 26.86 -27.92 -4.17
CA GLU A 627 27.31 -28.21 -2.81
C GLU A 627 26.54 -27.38 -1.77
N LEU A 628 26.33 -26.08 -2.04
CA LEU A 628 25.54 -25.22 -1.16
C LEU A 628 24.05 -25.62 -1.14
N CYS A 629 23.46 -25.94 -2.29
CA CYS A 629 22.06 -26.34 -2.39
C CYS A 629 21.79 -27.69 -1.70
N GLU A 630 22.69 -28.66 -1.86
CA GLU A 630 22.64 -29.95 -1.16
C GLU A 630 22.74 -29.78 0.36
N GLY A 631 23.53 -28.80 0.82
CA GLY A 631 23.59 -28.38 2.22
C GLY A 631 22.40 -27.53 2.71
N GLY A 632 21.37 -27.32 1.88
CA GLY A 632 20.15 -26.58 2.25
C GLY A 632 20.23 -25.05 2.09
N VAL A 633 21.32 -24.51 1.55
CA VAL A 633 21.47 -23.08 1.25
C VAL A 633 20.90 -22.77 -0.12
N ARG A 634 20.04 -21.75 -0.22
CA ARG A 634 19.46 -21.32 -1.50
C ARG A 634 20.46 -20.50 -2.30
N ALA A 635 21.35 -21.18 -3.01
CA ALA A 635 22.38 -20.57 -3.84
C ALA A 635 21.93 -20.44 -5.31
N LYS A 636 22.52 -19.49 -6.04
CA LYS A 636 22.34 -19.33 -7.48
C LYS A 636 23.60 -18.82 -8.16
N CYS A 637 23.96 -19.37 -9.31
CA CYS A 637 24.99 -18.77 -10.16
C CYS A 637 24.44 -17.69 -11.11
N ASP A 638 25.17 -16.58 -11.25
CA ASP A 638 24.96 -15.61 -12.34
C ASP A 638 26.09 -15.70 -13.36
N LEU A 639 25.93 -16.61 -14.33
CA LEU A 639 26.93 -16.91 -15.37
C LEU A 639 26.71 -16.11 -16.67
N ARG A 640 25.85 -15.09 -16.67
CA ARG A 640 25.61 -14.24 -17.84
C ARG A 640 26.89 -13.53 -18.23
N ASP A 641 27.31 -13.69 -19.49
CA ASP A 641 28.54 -13.13 -20.04
C ASP A 641 28.33 -11.80 -20.77
N ASN A 642 27.08 -11.43 -21.05
CA ASN A 642 26.69 -10.16 -21.64
C ASN A 642 26.73 -8.98 -20.64
N TYR A 643 27.06 -9.23 -19.37
CA TYR A 643 27.16 -8.21 -18.32
C TYR A 643 28.50 -8.28 -17.58
N SER A 644 29.06 -7.11 -17.25
CA SER A 644 30.27 -7.04 -16.44
C SER A 644 30.03 -7.56 -15.01
N PRO A 645 31.07 -8.02 -14.29
CA PRO A 645 30.95 -8.36 -12.87
C PRO A 645 30.35 -7.22 -12.04
N GLY A 646 30.80 -5.98 -12.24
CA GLY A 646 30.29 -4.81 -11.53
C GLY A 646 28.80 -4.55 -11.77
N TRP A 647 28.29 -4.79 -12.99
CA TRP A 647 26.85 -4.72 -13.26
C TRP A 647 26.08 -5.79 -12.48
N ARG A 648 26.59 -7.04 -12.48
CA ARG A 648 25.95 -8.15 -11.75
C ARG A 648 25.98 -7.90 -10.24
N PHE A 649 27.05 -7.31 -9.70
CA PHE A 649 27.14 -6.93 -8.29
C PHE A 649 26.01 -5.99 -7.91
N ASN A 650 25.84 -4.90 -8.66
CA ASN A 650 24.78 -3.92 -8.43
C ASN A 650 23.38 -4.56 -8.57
N HIS A 651 23.15 -5.36 -9.62
CA HIS A 651 21.89 -6.06 -9.84
C HIS A 651 21.45 -6.87 -8.60
N TRP A 652 22.34 -7.69 -8.05
CA TRP A 652 22.01 -8.52 -6.90
C TRP A 652 22.03 -7.76 -5.56
N GLU A 653 22.81 -6.67 -5.45
CA GLU A 653 22.74 -5.76 -4.31
C GLU A 653 21.39 -5.02 -4.25
N VAL A 654 20.88 -4.53 -5.37
CA VAL A 654 19.57 -3.87 -5.45
C VAL A 654 18.44 -4.83 -5.07
N LYS A 655 18.52 -6.09 -5.53
CA LYS A 655 17.57 -7.15 -5.17
C LYS A 655 17.74 -7.65 -3.72
N GLY A 656 18.85 -7.32 -3.08
CA GLY A 656 19.09 -7.55 -1.65
C GLY A 656 19.58 -8.94 -1.27
N VAL A 657 20.19 -9.69 -2.19
CA VAL A 657 20.73 -11.03 -1.87
C VAL A 657 21.69 -10.94 -0.69
N PRO A 658 21.50 -11.73 0.39
CA PRO A 658 22.28 -11.62 1.62
C PRO A 658 23.79 -11.74 1.44
N LEU A 659 24.25 -12.74 0.67
CA LEU A 659 25.65 -13.03 0.44
C LEU A 659 25.95 -13.07 -1.06
N ARG A 660 27.01 -12.37 -1.48
CA ARG A 660 27.59 -12.53 -2.81
C ARG A 660 28.94 -13.21 -2.69
N VAL A 661 29.11 -14.33 -3.39
CA VAL A 661 30.38 -15.03 -3.54
C VAL A 661 31.02 -14.59 -4.85
N GLU A 662 32.23 -14.06 -4.77
CA GLU A 662 33.08 -13.68 -5.89
C GLU A 662 34.10 -14.81 -6.09
N LEU A 663 33.98 -15.57 -7.18
CA LEU A 663 34.86 -16.71 -7.47
C LEU A 663 35.73 -16.38 -8.70
N GLY A 664 37.03 -16.28 -8.51
CA GLY A 664 38.00 -16.04 -9.58
C GLY A 664 39.12 -17.08 -9.61
N PRO A 665 40.05 -16.98 -10.57
CA PRO A 665 41.17 -17.93 -10.69
C PRO A 665 42.02 -18.04 -9.42
N ARG A 666 42.16 -16.94 -8.67
CA ARG A 666 42.91 -16.91 -7.40
C ARG A 666 42.19 -17.73 -6.33
N GLU A 667 40.90 -17.48 -6.15
CA GLU A 667 40.05 -18.18 -5.17
C GLU A 667 39.97 -19.68 -5.46
N LEU A 668 39.95 -20.07 -6.75
CA LEU A 668 40.06 -21.48 -7.15
C LEU A 668 41.39 -22.10 -6.74
N ALA A 669 42.50 -21.42 -7.01
CA ALA A 669 43.84 -21.92 -6.70
C ALA A 669 44.07 -22.03 -5.18
N GLU A 670 43.57 -21.07 -4.40
CA GLU A 670 43.68 -21.04 -2.95
C GLU A 670 42.63 -21.93 -2.25
N ARG A 671 41.65 -22.47 -2.99
CA ARG A 671 40.46 -23.13 -2.45
C ARG A 671 39.79 -22.29 -1.35
N SER A 672 39.50 -21.04 -1.67
CA SER A 672 38.85 -20.08 -0.78
C SER A 672 37.68 -19.39 -1.47
N LEU A 673 36.76 -18.82 -0.71
CA LEU A 673 35.61 -18.06 -1.21
C LEU A 673 35.70 -16.62 -0.71
N ALA A 674 35.69 -15.65 -1.62
CA ALA A 674 35.53 -14.23 -1.28
C ALA A 674 34.04 -13.90 -1.17
N ILE A 675 33.60 -13.47 0.01
CA ILE A 675 32.18 -13.24 0.31
C ILE A 675 31.96 -11.77 0.68
N ALA A 676 31.02 -11.12 -0.01
CA ALA A 676 30.51 -9.80 0.34
C ALA A 676 29.14 -9.93 1.03
N VAL A 677 29.01 -9.34 2.21
CA VAL A 677 27.80 -9.38 3.05
C VAL A 677 26.93 -8.15 2.77
N ARG A 678 25.67 -8.34 2.37
CA ARG A 678 24.80 -7.25 1.85
C ARG A 678 24.43 -6.19 2.89
N HIS A 679 24.05 -6.59 4.10
CA HIS A 679 23.50 -5.66 5.09
C HIS A 679 24.56 -4.72 5.71
N SER A 680 25.83 -5.14 5.75
CA SER A 680 26.95 -4.41 6.34
C SER A 680 27.97 -3.92 5.31
N GLY A 681 28.02 -4.54 4.12
CA GLY A 681 29.09 -4.32 3.13
C GLY A 681 30.41 -5.00 3.52
N ALA A 682 30.44 -5.78 4.60
CA ALA A 682 31.64 -6.43 5.07
C ALA A 682 32.13 -7.50 4.09
N LYS A 683 33.46 -7.65 3.98
CA LYS A 683 34.08 -8.74 3.25
C LYS A 683 34.49 -9.85 4.21
N ARG A 684 34.33 -11.10 3.78
CA ARG A 684 34.72 -12.32 4.49
C ARG A 684 35.45 -13.24 3.53
N SER A 685 36.27 -14.12 4.07
CA SER A 685 36.88 -15.23 3.33
C SER A 685 36.57 -16.51 4.07
N LEU A 686 36.13 -17.54 3.34
CA LEU A 686 35.92 -18.89 3.86
C LEU A 686 36.77 -19.88 3.07
N ALA A 687 37.19 -20.98 3.69
CA ALA A 687 37.77 -22.10 2.96
C ALA A 687 36.70 -22.76 2.08
N TRP A 688 37.11 -23.30 0.93
CA TRP A 688 36.27 -24.12 0.06
C TRP A 688 36.61 -25.61 0.22
N ASP A 689 35.98 -26.20 1.24
CA ASP A 689 36.09 -27.60 1.65
C ASP A 689 34.71 -28.22 1.98
N ALA A 690 34.70 -29.40 2.61
CA ALA A 690 33.47 -30.13 2.94
C ALA A 690 32.56 -29.39 3.94
N GLU A 691 33.11 -28.48 4.77
CA GLU A 691 32.36 -27.73 5.78
C GLU A 691 31.75 -26.43 5.22
N THR A 692 32.07 -26.09 3.96
CA THR A 692 31.59 -24.87 3.29
C THR A 692 30.07 -24.66 3.45
N PRO A 693 29.19 -25.65 3.21
CA PRO A 693 27.75 -25.42 3.34
C PRO A 693 27.34 -25.07 4.77
N ALA A 694 27.91 -25.73 5.78
CA ALA A 694 27.64 -25.46 7.19
C ALA A 694 28.17 -24.07 7.60
N ALA A 695 29.37 -23.70 7.16
CA ALA A 695 29.95 -22.39 7.43
C ALA A 695 29.13 -21.25 6.79
N VAL A 696 28.63 -21.43 5.56
CA VAL A 696 27.76 -20.45 4.90
C VAL A 696 26.40 -20.37 5.60
N ALA A 697 25.82 -21.49 6.03
CA ALA A 697 24.57 -21.49 6.80
C ALA A 697 24.73 -20.74 8.14
N ALA A 698 25.83 -20.97 8.86
CA ALA A 698 26.14 -20.25 10.09
C ALA A 698 26.28 -18.74 9.85
N LEU A 699 26.98 -18.34 8.78
CA LEU A 699 27.10 -16.93 8.40
C LEU A 699 25.75 -16.28 8.06
N LEU A 700 24.82 -17.02 7.44
CA LEU A 700 23.46 -16.53 7.18
C LEU A 700 22.66 -16.33 8.48
N GLU A 701 22.86 -17.19 9.48
CA GLU A 701 22.26 -17.01 10.81
C GLU A 701 22.85 -15.80 11.55
N ASP A 702 24.16 -15.58 11.48
CA ASP A 702 24.81 -14.39 12.01
C ASP A 702 24.25 -13.12 11.37
N VAL A 703 24.10 -13.11 10.03
CA VAL A 703 23.50 -11.97 9.30
C VAL A 703 22.07 -11.70 9.78
N GLN A 704 21.24 -12.73 9.98
CA GLN A 704 19.88 -12.57 10.50
C GLN A 704 19.90 -11.94 11.92
N ALA A 705 20.78 -12.43 12.79
CA ALA A 705 20.92 -11.95 14.16
C ALA A 705 21.42 -10.49 14.21
N GLU A 706 22.43 -10.14 13.42
CA GLU A 706 22.96 -8.79 13.31
C GLU A 706 21.92 -7.80 12.77
N MET A 707 21.14 -8.19 11.76
CA MET A 707 20.03 -7.40 11.24
C MET A 707 18.98 -7.12 12.31
N TYR A 708 18.56 -8.14 13.06
CA TYR A 708 17.60 -7.98 14.16
C TYR A 708 18.15 -7.09 15.28
N ALA A 709 19.39 -7.34 15.73
CA ALA A 709 20.04 -6.57 16.79
C ALA A 709 20.13 -5.07 16.44
N ARG A 710 20.52 -4.76 15.20
CA ARG A 710 20.55 -3.39 14.68
C ARG A 710 19.17 -2.74 14.68
N ALA A 711 18.16 -3.42 14.12
CA ALA A 711 16.80 -2.88 14.06
C ALA A 711 16.21 -2.66 15.48
N LYS A 712 16.47 -3.60 16.41
CA LYS A 712 16.07 -3.50 17.81
C LYS A 712 16.73 -2.31 18.51
N ALA A 713 18.05 -2.14 18.35
CA ALA A 713 18.75 -1.00 18.91
C ALA A 713 18.21 0.35 18.38
N THR A 714 17.87 0.41 17.09
CA THR A 714 17.21 1.59 16.49
C THR A 714 15.84 1.86 17.11
N MET A 715 14.97 0.84 17.23
CA MET A 715 13.63 0.99 17.80
C MET A 715 13.69 1.46 19.26
N GLU A 716 14.58 0.88 20.07
CA GLU A 716 14.76 1.25 21.47
C GLU A 716 15.28 2.69 21.62
N ARG A 717 16.23 3.12 20.78
CA ARG A 717 16.74 4.50 20.78
C ARG A 717 15.65 5.53 20.49
N HIS A 718 14.69 5.19 19.63
CA HIS A 718 13.59 6.07 19.23
C HIS A 718 12.34 5.92 20.10
N ARG A 719 12.37 5.06 21.12
CA ARG A 719 11.28 4.93 22.09
C ARG A 719 11.65 5.71 23.35
N VAL A 720 11.12 6.92 23.45
CA VAL A 720 11.51 7.87 24.50
C VAL A 720 10.39 8.00 25.54
N ARG A 721 10.74 7.92 26.82
CA ARG A 721 9.80 8.16 27.92
C ARG A 721 9.61 9.67 28.13
N VAL A 722 8.37 10.13 28.17
CA VAL A 722 8.03 11.55 28.37
C VAL A 722 6.89 11.68 29.38
N THR A 723 7.08 12.50 30.41
CA THR A 723 6.07 12.76 31.45
C THR A 723 5.47 14.16 31.37
N GLU A 724 6.14 15.09 30.68
CA GLU A 724 5.72 16.49 30.56
C GLU A 724 5.36 16.84 29.12
N TRP A 725 4.23 17.50 28.91
CA TRP A 725 3.76 17.87 27.56
C TRP A 725 4.77 18.73 26.79
N ALA A 726 5.52 19.59 27.50
CA ALA A 726 6.54 20.45 26.90
C ALA A 726 7.60 19.68 26.10
N GLU A 727 7.88 18.42 26.46
CA GLU A 727 8.84 17.57 25.77
C GLU A 727 8.19 16.65 24.72
N PHE A 728 6.85 16.55 24.70
CA PHE A 728 6.12 15.63 23.85
C PHE A 728 6.28 15.96 22.37
N VAL A 729 5.93 17.19 21.97
CA VAL A 729 6.00 17.61 20.56
C VAL A 729 7.45 17.70 20.04
N PRO A 730 8.43 18.26 20.80
CA PRO A 730 9.84 18.21 20.40
C PRO A 730 10.35 16.78 20.19
N THR A 731 9.98 15.84 21.06
CA THR A 731 10.38 14.43 20.92
C THR A 731 9.72 13.77 19.70
N LEU A 732 8.43 14.07 19.44
CA LEU A 732 7.74 13.61 18.24
C LEU A 732 8.39 14.13 16.96
N ASN A 733 8.85 15.38 16.95
CA ASN A 733 9.53 16.01 15.82
C ASN A 733 10.92 15.41 15.57
N ARG A 734 11.61 14.92 16.61
CA ARG A 734 12.84 14.11 16.50
C ARG A 734 12.59 12.67 16.02
N LYS A 735 11.47 12.41 15.33
CA LYS A 735 11.10 11.11 14.76
C LYS A 735 11.03 9.98 15.79
N CYS A 736 10.66 10.27 17.05
CA CYS A 736 10.53 9.26 18.10
C CYS A 736 9.07 8.83 18.32
N VAL A 737 8.89 7.63 18.85
CA VAL A 737 7.66 7.21 19.54
C VAL A 737 7.80 7.45 21.03
N ILE A 738 6.70 7.84 21.67
CA ILE A 738 6.72 8.39 23.03
C ILE A 738 5.98 7.45 23.96
N LEU A 739 6.65 6.98 25.01
CA LEU A 739 6.00 6.28 26.11
C LEU A 739 5.60 7.32 27.17
N ALA A 740 4.31 7.53 27.38
CA ALA A 740 3.81 8.60 28.25
C ALA A 740 2.70 8.14 29.21
N PRO A 741 2.58 8.77 30.40
CA PRO A 741 1.53 8.45 31.37
C PRO A 741 0.16 8.94 30.85
N TRP A 742 -0.85 8.09 30.88
CA TRP A 742 -2.18 8.39 30.33
C TRP A 742 -3.30 7.94 31.26
N CYS A 743 -4.44 8.65 31.24
CA CYS A 743 -5.56 8.43 32.14
C CYS A 743 -6.62 7.43 31.63
N GLY A 744 -6.54 6.95 30.39
CA GLY A 744 -7.54 6.03 29.83
C GLY A 744 -8.70 6.69 29.07
N ALA A 745 -8.84 8.01 29.13
CA ALA A 745 -10.00 8.72 28.58
C ALA A 745 -9.86 8.99 27.07
N MET A 746 -10.89 8.62 26.29
CA MET A 746 -10.91 8.83 24.82
C MET A 746 -10.81 10.31 24.44
N GLU A 747 -11.40 11.22 25.22
CA GLU A 747 -11.31 12.66 24.96
C GLU A 747 -9.87 13.17 25.09
N CYS A 748 -9.05 12.54 25.96
CA CYS A 748 -7.64 12.90 26.08
C CYS A 748 -6.85 12.45 24.86
N GLU A 749 -7.19 11.30 24.27
CA GLU A 749 -6.56 10.82 23.04
C GLU A 749 -6.84 11.77 21.85
N ASP A 750 -8.08 12.27 21.73
CA ASP A 750 -8.45 13.29 20.74
C ASP A 750 -7.68 14.59 20.90
N ARG A 751 -7.59 15.07 22.14
CA ARG A 751 -6.85 16.29 22.44
C ARG A 751 -5.37 16.14 22.16
N VAL A 752 -4.74 15.03 22.55
CA VAL A 752 -3.32 14.77 22.23
C VAL A 752 -3.10 14.79 20.72
N LYS A 753 -3.99 14.16 19.94
CA LYS A 753 -3.92 14.18 18.47
C LYS A 753 -4.06 15.58 17.90
N LYS A 754 -5.02 16.36 18.39
CA LYS A 754 -5.24 17.74 17.94
C LYS A 754 -4.07 18.66 18.31
N ASP A 755 -3.74 18.73 19.60
CA ASP A 755 -2.74 19.64 20.15
C ASP A 755 -1.35 19.35 19.56
N SER A 756 -0.96 18.08 19.45
CA SER A 756 0.32 17.71 18.84
C SER A 756 0.38 18.01 17.34
N ALA A 757 -0.73 17.95 16.61
CA ALA A 757 -0.79 18.34 15.21
C ALA A 757 -0.63 19.86 15.04
N GLU A 758 -1.32 20.64 15.86
CA GLU A 758 -1.27 22.11 15.84
C GLU A 758 0.13 22.62 16.23
N GLU A 759 0.69 22.12 17.34
CA GLU A 759 2.04 22.51 17.79
C GLU A 759 3.14 22.03 16.81
N SER A 760 2.99 20.85 16.18
CA SER A 760 3.92 20.40 15.13
C SER A 760 3.91 21.32 13.91
N LYS A 761 2.73 21.77 13.47
CA LYS A 761 2.59 22.72 12.35
C LYS A 761 3.21 24.07 12.67
N ALA A 762 2.99 24.57 13.89
CA ALA A 762 3.57 25.83 14.34
C ALA A 762 5.11 25.78 14.35
N ALA A 763 5.70 24.69 14.85
CA ALA A 763 7.15 24.48 14.86
C ALA A 763 7.73 24.41 13.42
N GLN A 764 7.06 23.69 12.51
CA GLN A 764 7.47 23.57 11.10
C GLN A 764 7.34 24.87 10.30
N ALA A 765 6.52 25.82 10.74
CA ALA A 765 6.43 27.15 10.12
C ALA A 765 7.60 28.06 10.53
N GLN A 766 8.31 27.74 11.62
CA GLN A 766 9.44 28.50 12.14
C GLN A 766 10.81 27.94 11.72
N GLU A 767 10.90 26.65 11.36
CA GLU A 767 12.13 26.00 10.84
C GLU A 767 12.08 25.79 9.32
N THR A 768 13.14 26.19 8.62
CA THR A 768 13.28 26.11 7.16
C THR A 768 13.26 24.64 6.68
N ARG A 769 12.10 24.20 6.15
CA ARG A 769 11.84 22.99 5.31
C ARG A 769 12.92 21.91 5.28
N GLU A 770 12.76 20.86 6.10
CA GLU A 770 13.44 19.57 5.88
C GLU A 770 12.52 18.44 5.40
N ASP A 771 11.18 18.51 5.54
CA ASP A 771 10.32 17.47 4.96
C ASP A 771 8.89 17.95 4.67
N ALA A 772 8.69 18.64 3.54
CA ALA A 772 7.41 19.23 3.14
C ALA A 772 6.34 18.20 2.67
N ARG A 773 6.65 16.88 2.70
CA ARG A 773 5.78 15.83 2.16
C ARG A 773 5.26 14.85 3.21
N ALA A 774 5.82 14.83 4.41
CA ALA A 774 5.22 14.11 5.52
C ALA A 774 3.99 14.89 6.01
N PRO A 775 2.76 14.34 5.93
CA PRO A 775 1.60 15.03 6.50
C PRO A 775 1.88 15.29 7.98
N SER A 776 1.67 16.54 8.42
CA SER A 776 1.77 16.96 9.82
C SER A 776 0.65 16.28 10.62
N MET A 777 0.82 14.99 10.84
CA MET A 777 -0.12 14.16 11.57
C MET A 777 0.18 14.33 13.06
N GLY A 778 -0.87 14.61 13.82
CA GLY A 778 -0.81 14.51 15.27
C GLY A 778 -0.46 13.10 15.71
N ALA A 779 0.11 12.98 16.90
CA ALA A 779 0.33 11.69 17.51
C ALA A 779 -1.01 11.03 17.84
N LYS A 780 -1.09 9.71 17.65
CA LYS A 780 -2.18 8.88 18.17
C LYS A 780 -1.62 7.84 19.13
N THR A 781 -2.50 7.15 19.84
CA THR A 781 -2.07 5.99 20.63
C THR A 781 -1.73 4.84 19.69
N LEU A 782 -0.61 4.19 19.92
CA LEU A 782 -0.17 3.00 19.18
C LEU A 782 -0.64 1.77 19.95
N CYS A 783 -0.18 1.60 21.18
CA CYS A 783 -0.65 0.57 22.10
C CYS A 783 -0.31 0.94 23.56
N ILE A 784 -0.97 0.26 24.50
CA ILE A 784 -0.57 0.10 25.89
C ILE A 784 0.38 -1.10 25.92
N PRO A 785 1.71 -0.91 26.06
CA PRO A 785 2.66 -2.02 26.00
C PRO A 785 2.45 -3.00 27.16
N PHE A 786 2.61 -4.31 26.94
CA PHE A 786 2.53 -5.28 28.04
C PHE A 786 3.70 -5.20 29.01
N SER A 787 4.89 -4.91 28.49
CA SER A 787 6.04 -4.54 29.32
C SER A 787 5.91 -3.07 29.71
N GLN A 788 5.25 -2.84 30.83
CA GLN A 788 5.16 -1.51 31.46
C GLN A 788 6.44 -1.25 32.27
N PRO A 789 6.89 0.02 32.37
CA PRO A 789 7.97 0.40 33.28
C PRO A 789 7.44 0.43 34.73
N GLU A 790 7.89 1.37 35.56
CA GLU A 790 7.27 1.61 36.87
C GLU A 790 5.75 1.92 36.74
N PRO A 791 4.94 1.63 37.79
CA PRO A 791 3.54 2.00 37.79
C PRO A 791 3.35 3.48 37.44
N ALA A 792 2.41 3.79 36.56
CA ALA A 792 2.10 5.18 36.18
C ALA A 792 1.49 6.00 37.34
N VAL A 793 1.16 5.33 38.46
CA VAL A 793 0.60 5.93 39.67
C VAL A 793 1.58 6.95 40.24
N GLY A 794 1.13 8.19 40.39
CA GLY A 794 1.97 9.33 40.80
C GLY A 794 2.24 10.33 39.67
N HIS A 795 2.01 9.96 38.41
CA HIS A 795 2.05 10.87 37.28
C HIS A 795 0.68 11.47 36.96
N THR A 796 0.69 12.69 36.42
CA THR A 796 -0.49 13.28 35.78
C THR A 796 -0.56 12.82 34.33
N CYS A 797 -1.76 12.71 33.75
CA CYS A 797 -1.93 12.44 32.34
C CYS A 797 -1.13 13.41 31.45
N ILE A 798 -0.45 12.89 30.43
CA ILE A 798 0.36 13.68 29.48
C ILE A 798 -0.45 14.72 28.70
N CYS A 799 -1.77 14.55 28.60
CA CYS A 799 -2.64 15.49 27.91
C CYS A 799 -2.62 16.87 28.60
N LYS A 800 -2.19 17.91 27.87
CA LYS A 800 -2.00 19.30 28.34
C LYS A 800 -3.13 19.87 29.19
N SER A 801 -4.39 19.53 28.84
CA SER A 801 -5.60 20.04 29.49
C SER A 801 -6.17 19.09 30.57
N CYS A 802 -5.49 17.98 30.85
CA CYS A 802 -5.94 16.96 31.79
C CYS A 802 -5.13 17.04 33.09
N ARG A 803 -5.83 17.03 34.22
CA ARG A 803 -5.23 16.93 35.57
C ARG A 803 -5.54 15.61 36.26
N LYS A 804 -6.16 14.67 35.56
CA LYS A 804 -6.48 13.35 36.10
C LYS A 804 -5.19 12.55 36.33
N PRO A 805 -5.12 11.73 37.38
CA PRO A 805 -4.00 10.80 37.57
C PRO A 805 -3.91 9.84 36.39
N ALA A 806 -2.68 9.50 36.00
CA ALA A 806 -2.43 8.48 35.01
C ALA A 806 -2.69 7.08 35.59
N THR A 807 -3.22 6.19 34.75
CA THR A 807 -3.52 4.80 35.12
C THR A 807 -2.52 3.83 34.50
N THR A 808 -1.95 4.17 33.34
CA THR A 808 -1.03 3.31 32.60
C THR A 808 -0.09 4.13 31.73
N TRP A 809 1.01 3.50 31.28
CA TRP A 809 1.87 4.04 30.24
C TRP A 809 1.36 3.60 28.86
N VAL A 810 1.26 4.58 27.96
CA VAL A 810 0.83 4.36 26.57
C VAL A 810 1.90 4.81 25.62
N LEU A 811 2.10 4.01 24.58
CA LEU A 811 2.97 4.36 23.47
C LEU A 811 2.18 5.24 22.48
N PHE A 812 2.63 6.47 22.29
CA PHE A 812 2.12 7.43 21.33
C PHE A 812 3.09 7.58 20.16
N GLY A 813 2.58 7.97 19.00
CA GLY A 813 3.44 8.33 17.88
C GLY A 813 2.65 8.77 16.65
N ARG A 814 3.37 9.27 15.66
CA ARG A 814 2.83 9.37 14.30
C ARG A 814 2.68 7.95 13.76
N SER A 815 1.65 7.71 12.96
CA SER A 815 1.37 6.40 12.39
C SER A 815 1.26 6.47 10.88
N TYR A 816 1.47 5.32 10.23
CA TYR A 816 0.93 5.03 8.91
C TYR A 816 -0.59 4.86 8.92
#